data_AF-A0AAW9IRA0-F1
#
_entry.id   AF-A0AAW9IRA0-F1
#
_cell.length_a   1.000
_cell.length_b   1.000
_cell.length_c   1.000
_cell.angle_alpha   90.00
_cell.angle_beta   90.00
_cell.angle_gamma   90.00
#
_symmetry.space_group_name_H-M   'P 1'
#
loop_
_entity.id
_entity.type
_entity.pdbx_description
1 polymer ?
#
loop_
_entity_poly.entity_id
_entity_poly.type
_entity_poly.pdbx_seq_one_letter_code
_entity_poly.pdbx_strand_id
1 'polypeptide(L)'
;MIDKVIKKYNLDVDSMKREGTIACLTFLASWIFFGINNAILAYPIALTSSILLKENFKINPLEKTIRLLFLYCFIVVLSFLASNHFLLGIIINFFTIFFIAYKLSVAYTPLLYKPFLMLYVFTYFYKVDFQGLPRRLLSIFFGFSLIIIFHLFLNKLSYKSLIKDSINKSLFLLESQVDNLIFKGYNSDLQQSISKELTTICYNLYTTRKRKILTNNLGSIQFKIYIILENLNLDLYNLNKLYSKLNYNSALIKSFLKELKKSINILRLYLNDKISYYEIDKQLNRLNRFHEDLPDQFTFFHDLSISVTNLYLYLADMTTLEEGEGYKSYDLWKNTDKNQFKFRDSLHFGTIKLNFALRISLTLSLVLLLSYLFDFTKMSWLGITIMSIMQPYYEETLNKSKDRLKGNLLAIFLVIIILNLFQSQVVHIIVLVCSLYLTYGFKSYYKLSLFTAISAICMASLSYGVNTLAIFRVFYLALGILITFLANKFLFPYNLDQGLKELSLKLIKYVNILAEDLIKNPSKNEEEIINLTIHIKLMCNKLTLRNIQKKDKDINRLILLTENLTASLSYYTLLKKDLGLVCGINKDELIKLQSKLQYSLKEKVPLIDIINLLDSTVDSLINCPYSRKVIYNPASNGFIY
;
A
#
# COMPACT_ATOMS: atom_id res chain seq x y z
N MET A 1 11.96 27.44 -14.28
CA MET A 1 13.16 26.56 -14.19
C MET A 1 12.98 25.44 -13.17
N ILE A 2 12.47 25.74 -11.96
CA ILE A 2 12.24 24.77 -10.88
C ILE A 2 11.28 23.64 -11.28
N ASP A 3 10.15 23.93 -11.93
CA ASP A 3 9.21 22.87 -12.37
C ASP A 3 9.78 21.91 -13.41
N LYS A 4 10.68 22.39 -14.27
CA LYS A 4 11.40 21.54 -15.23
C LYS A 4 12.35 20.58 -14.50
N VAL A 5 13.01 21.04 -13.43
CA VAL A 5 13.89 20.20 -12.59
C VAL A 5 13.07 19.18 -11.80
N ILE A 6 11.94 19.60 -11.21
CA ILE A 6 11.03 18.71 -10.47
C ILE A 6 10.55 17.56 -11.35
N LYS A 7 10.05 17.87 -12.56
CA LYS A 7 9.59 16.86 -13.52
C LYS A 7 10.73 15.97 -14.02
N LYS A 8 11.89 16.55 -14.36
CA LYS A 8 13.05 15.79 -14.89
C LYS A 8 13.60 14.77 -13.88
N TYR A 9 13.64 15.11 -12.59
CA TYR A 9 14.23 14.25 -11.57
C TYR A 9 13.23 13.49 -10.71
N ASN A 10 11.93 13.66 -10.97
CA ASN A 10 10.82 13.06 -10.25
C ASN A 10 10.92 13.31 -8.72
N LEU A 11 11.13 14.59 -8.37
CA LEU A 11 11.30 15.06 -6.99
C LEU A 11 9.96 15.05 -6.26
N ASP A 12 9.93 14.43 -5.08
CA ASP A 12 8.80 14.43 -4.16
C ASP A 12 8.92 15.64 -3.23
N VAL A 13 8.50 16.81 -3.73
CA VAL A 13 8.68 18.10 -3.05
C VAL A 13 7.95 18.15 -1.72
N ASP A 14 6.77 17.52 -1.63
CA ASP A 14 5.98 17.51 -0.40
C ASP A 14 6.65 16.68 0.70
N SER A 15 7.15 15.49 0.34
CA SER A 15 7.92 14.66 1.27
C SER A 15 9.22 15.35 1.68
N MET A 16 9.93 15.98 0.73
CA MET A 16 11.15 16.76 1.01
C MET A 16 10.89 17.89 2.00
N LYS A 17 9.88 18.73 1.74
CA LYS A 17 9.56 19.90 2.58
C LYS A 17 9.18 19.50 3.98
N ARG A 18 8.49 18.38 4.15
CA ARG A 18 8.01 17.94 5.46
C ARG A 18 9.03 17.09 6.19
N GLU A 19 9.39 15.95 5.62
CA GLU A 19 10.28 14.97 6.25
C GLU A 19 11.71 15.51 6.34
N GLY A 20 12.17 16.22 5.31
CA GLY A 20 13.45 16.92 5.34
C GLY A 20 13.50 18.00 6.42
N THR A 21 12.44 18.79 6.60
CA THR A 21 12.41 19.80 7.66
C THR A 21 12.36 19.18 9.04
N ILE A 22 11.53 18.15 9.26
CA ILE A 22 11.50 17.40 10.53
C ILE A 22 12.87 16.80 10.81
N ALA A 23 13.52 16.19 9.83
CA ALA A 23 14.86 15.62 9.98
C ALA A 23 15.88 16.69 10.37
N CYS A 24 15.96 17.81 9.64
CA CYS A 24 16.93 18.86 9.91
C CYS A 24 16.71 19.55 11.26
N LEU A 25 15.47 19.89 11.61
CA LEU A 25 15.15 20.50 12.90
C LEU A 25 15.44 19.54 14.06
N THR A 26 15.01 18.28 13.95
CA THR A 26 15.30 17.26 14.97
C THR A 26 16.81 17.05 15.11
N PHE A 27 17.54 17.03 13.99
CA PHE A 27 18.99 16.87 13.96
C PHE A 27 19.71 18.01 14.69
N LEU A 28 19.43 19.26 14.29
CA LEU A 28 20.08 20.44 14.87
C LEU A 28 19.73 20.62 16.34
N ALA A 29 18.44 20.51 16.70
CA ALA A 29 18.01 20.61 18.09
C ALA A 29 18.61 19.50 18.95
N SER A 30 18.66 18.27 18.43
CA SER A 30 19.24 17.16 19.20
C SER A 30 20.74 17.27 19.36
N TRP A 31 21.45 17.81 18.37
CA TRP A 31 22.86 18.15 18.55
C TRP A 31 23.03 19.21 19.63
N ILE A 32 22.34 20.36 19.51
CA ILE A 32 22.54 21.54 20.37
C ILE A 32 22.10 21.26 21.82
N PHE A 33 20.90 20.72 22.03
CA PHE A 33 20.30 20.59 23.35
C PHE A 33 20.55 19.23 24.02
N PHE A 34 20.69 18.17 23.23
CA PHE A 34 20.77 16.80 23.75
C PHE A 34 22.11 16.11 23.47
N GLY A 35 23.02 16.75 22.72
CA GLY A 35 24.35 16.24 22.39
C GLY A 35 24.42 15.46 21.07
N ILE A 36 25.62 15.42 20.49
CA ILE A 36 25.86 14.89 19.13
C ILE A 36 25.46 13.41 18.96
N ASN A 37 25.61 12.59 20.00
CA ASN A 37 25.20 11.18 20.00
C ASN A 37 23.68 10.98 19.85
N ASN A 38 22.88 12.02 20.11
CA ASN A 38 21.43 11.99 19.96
C ASN A 38 20.95 12.58 18.63
N ALA A 39 21.81 13.34 17.92
CA ALA A 39 21.49 13.93 16.62
C ALA A 39 21.08 12.87 15.57
N ILE A 40 21.64 11.66 15.66
CA ILE A 40 21.35 10.56 14.74
C ILE A 40 19.90 10.03 14.84
N LEU A 41 19.17 10.34 15.92
CA LEU A 41 17.76 10.00 16.08
C LEU A 41 16.84 10.73 15.10
N ALA A 42 17.33 11.80 14.46
CA ALA A 42 16.58 12.52 13.44
C ALA A 42 16.13 11.64 12.27
N TYR A 43 16.94 10.65 11.86
CA TYR A 43 16.60 9.76 10.75
C TYR A 43 15.39 8.86 11.06
N PRO A 44 15.36 8.07 12.16
CA PRO A 44 14.21 7.19 12.43
C PRO A 44 12.94 8.00 12.71
N ILE A 45 13.06 9.15 13.36
CA ILE A 45 11.93 10.05 13.66
C ILE A 45 11.34 10.61 12.35
N ALA A 46 12.16 11.15 11.45
CA ALA A 46 11.69 11.65 10.17
C ALA A 46 11.08 10.54 9.28
N LEU A 47 11.68 9.35 9.25
CA LEU A 47 11.10 8.21 8.52
C LEU A 47 9.74 7.79 9.11
N THR A 48 9.56 7.89 10.42
CA THR A 48 8.28 7.62 11.09
C THR A 48 7.23 8.64 10.70
N SER A 49 7.59 9.90 10.53
CA SER A 49 6.66 10.93 10.02
C SER A 49 6.10 10.57 8.63
N SER A 50 6.89 9.96 7.74
CA SER A 50 6.44 9.50 6.41
C SER A 50 5.40 8.38 6.48
N ILE A 51 5.56 7.49 7.47
CA ILE A 51 4.68 6.35 7.72
C ILE A 51 3.36 6.83 8.35
N LEU A 52 3.46 7.74 9.30
CA LEU A 52 2.35 8.33 10.05
C LEU A 52 1.32 9.03 9.15
N LEU A 53 1.72 9.44 7.96
CA LEU A 53 0.83 10.09 6.99
C LEU A 53 0.21 9.10 6.00
N LYS A 54 0.88 7.96 5.76
CA LYS A 54 0.32 6.86 4.97
C LYS A 54 -0.69 6.05 5.75
N GLU A 55 -0.58 6.04 7.07
CA GLU A 55 -1.66 5.59 7.94
C GLU A 55 -2.59 6.78 8.16
N ASN A 56 -3.90 6.65 7.91
CA ASN A 56 -4.86 7.74 8.08
C ASN A 56 -4.96 8.17 9.56
N PHE A 57 -3.99 8.97 10.02
CA PHE A 57 -3.88 9.49 11.38
C PHE A 57 -4.84 10.64 11.67
N LYS A 58 -5.60 11.11 10.67
CA LYS A 58 -6.70 12.08 10.89
C LYS A 58 -7.74 11.55 11.89
N ILE A 59 -7.89 10.22 11.97
CA ILE A 59 -8.70 9.56 13.00
C ILE A 59 -7.80 9.28 14.21
N ASN A 60 -7.96 10.09 15.27
CA ASN A 60 -7.21 10.05 16.53
C ASN A 60 -5.67 10.22 16.39
N PRO A 61 -5.17 11.37 15.88
CA PRO A 61 -3.74 11.58 15.65
C PRO A 61 -2.91 11.51 16.94
N LEU A 62 -3.44 12.06 18.04
CA LEU A 62 -2.74 12.12 19.32
C LEU A 62 -2.55 10.73 19.93
N GLU A 63 -3.62 9.95 20.07
CA GLU A 63 -3.59 8.59 20.65
C GLU A 63 -2.56 7.71 19.94
N LYS A 64 -2.62 7.69 18.60
CA LYS A 64 -1.73 6.85 17.81
C LYS A 64 -0.27 7.36 17.86
N THR A 65 -0.04 8.67 17.95
CA THR A 65 1.32 9.25 18.04
C THR A 65 1.94 8.97 19.41
N ILE A 66 1.14 9.08 20.49
CA ILE A 66 1.56 8.72 21.85
C ILE A 66 1.91 7.23 21.95
N ARG A 67 1.11 6.36 21.32
CA ARG A 67 1.41 4.91 21.29
C ARG A 67 2.75 4.62 20.61
N LEU A 68 3.07 5.33 19.53
CA LEU A 68 4.37 5.20 18.86
C LEU A 68 5.52 5.75 19.68
N LEU A 69 5.31 6.89 20.35
CA LEU A 69 6.29 7.46 21.28
C LEU A 69 6.64 6.47 22.40
N PHE A 70 5.64 5.81 22.99
CA PHE A 70 5.88 4.76 23.99
C PHE A 70 6.71 3.60 23.42
N LEU A 71 6.39 3.14 22.20
CA LEU A 71 7.16 2.09 21.53
C LEU A 71 8.61 2.53 21.25
N TYR A 72 8.83 3.79 20.87
CA TYR A 72 10.16 4.37 20.69
C TYR A 72 10.97 4.36 21.99
N CYS A 73 10.39 4.87 23.08
CA CYS A 73 11.03 4.87 24.39
C CYS A 73 11.39 3.45 24.83
N PHE A 74 10.47 2.50 24.65
CA PHE A 74 10.70 1.09 24.97
C PHE A 74 11.88 0.48 24.19
N ILE A 75 11.97 0.72 22.88
CA ILE A 75 13.08 0.24 22.03
C ILE A 75 14.41 0.84 22.48
N VAL A 76 14.44 2.13 22.82
CA VAL A 76 15.66 2.80 23.29
C VAL A 76 16.14 2.24 24.63
N VAL A 77 15.21 1.96 25.56
CA VAL A 77 15.55 1.32 26.84
C VAL A 77 16.10 -0.09 26.61
N LEU A 78 15.48 -0.91 25.75
CA LEU A 78 16.00 -2.24 25.42
C LEU A 78 17.40 -2.17 24.78
N SER A 79 17.61 -1.21 23.88
CA SER A 79 18.92 -0.99 23.25
C SER A 79 19.98 -0.57 24.26
N PHE A 80 19.62 0.27 25.25
CA PHE A 80 20.52 0.70 26.32
C PHE A 80 20.91 -0.47 27.24
N LEU A 81 19.94 -1.31 27.64
CA LEU A 81 20.22 -2.51 28.42
C LEU A 81 21.13 -3.48 27.66
N ALA A 82 20.90 -3.63 26.36
CA ALA A 82 21.68 -4.54 25.53
C ALA A 82 23.11 -4.07 25.26
N SER A 83 23.36 -2.76 25.18
CA SER A 83 24.69 -2.23 24.90
C SER A 83 25.59 -2.15 26.14
N ASN A 84 25.01 -2.23 27.35
CA ASN A 84 25.75 -2.18 28.62
C ASN A 84 26.12 -3.56 29.15
N HIS A 85 25.33 -4.60 28.88
CA HIS A 85 25.59 -5.96 29.39
C HIS A 85 25.86 -6.94 28.24
N PHE A 86 26.99 -7.64 28.28
CA PHE A 86 27.37 -8.61 27.23
C PHE A 86 26.35 -9.75 27.05
N LEU A 87 26.15 -10.56 28.10
CA LEU A 87 25.34 -11.78 28.02
C LEU A 87 23.85 -11.46 27.78
N LEU A 88 23.33 -10.52 28.57
CA LEU A 88 21.98 -10.00 28.44
C LEU A 88 21.78 -9.35 27.07
N GLY A 89 22.81 -8.67 26.55
CA GLY A 89 22.80 -7.99 25.27
C GLY A 89 22.60 -8.92 24.09
N ILE A 90 23.23 -10.10 24.08
CA ILE A 90 23.00 -11.12 23.02
C ILE A 90 21.52 -11.49 22.95
N ILE A 91 20.92 -11.79 24.11
CA ILE A 91 19.52 -12.20 24.22
C ILE A 91 18.59 -11.06 23.80
N ILE A 92 18.79 -9.86 24.35
CA ILE A 92 17.95 -8.69 24.05
C ILE A 92 18.08 -8.29 22.58
N ASN A 93 19.28 -8.28 22.00
CA ASN A 93 19.52 -7.97 20.59
C ASN A 93 18.69 -8.89 19.70
N PHE A 94 18.78 -10.20 19.90
CA PHE A 94 18.07 -11.18 19.09
C PHE A 94 16.55 -10.99 19.19
N PHE A 95 15.99 -11.00 20.42
CA PHE A 95 14.55 -10.92 20.62
C PHE A 95 13.96 -9.56 20.21
N THR A 96 14.68 -8.46 20.42
CA THR A 96 14.20 -7.12 20.06
C THR A 96 14.17 -6.96 18.55
N ILE A 97 15.25 -7.33 17.85
CA ILE A 97 15.31 -7.25 16.39
C ILE A 97 14.28 -8.20 15.76
N PHE A 98 14.14 -9.41 16.31
CA PHE A 98 13.13 -10.36 15.87
C PHE A 98 11.71 -9.82 16.06
N PHE A 99 11.40 -9.26 17.24
CA PHE A 99 10.09 -8.67 17.52
C PHE A 99 9.76 -7.52 16.56
N ILE A 100 10.71 -6.60 16.36
CA ILE A 100 10.56 -5.50 15.42
C ILE A 100 10.30 -6.04 14.01
N ALA A 101 11.13 -6.96 13.52
CA ALA A 101 11.01 -7.50 12.18
C ALA A 101 9.75 -8.35 11.98
N TYR A 102 9.31 -9.13 12.97
CA TYR A 102 8.18 -10.05 12.87
C TYR A 102 6.83 -9.35 13.08
N LYS A 103 6.68 -8.58 14.17
CA LYS A 103 5.39 -7.95 14.52
C LYS A 103 5.10 -6.68 13.74
N LEU A 104 6.13 -5.86 13.46
CA LEU A 104 5.94 -4.58 12.75
C LEU A 104 6.01 -4.74 11.23
N SER A 105 6.36 -5.90 10.69
CA SER A 105 6.21 -6.21 9.26
C SER A 105 4.75 -6.57 8.92
N VAL A 106 3.92 -5.55 8.84
CA VAL A 106 2.49 -5.71 8.49
C VAL A 106 2.35 -6.19 7.04
N ALA A 107 1.33 -7.03 6.79
CA ALA A 107 1.12 -7.68 5.50
C ALA A 107 1.01 -6.72 4.31
N TYR A 108 0.49 -5.51 4.50
CA TYR A 108 0.22 -4.52 3.44
C TYR A 108 1.01 -3.21 3.58
N THR A 109 1.78 -3.04 4.65
CA THR A 109 2.66 -1.89 4.90
C THR A 109 4.07 -2.37 5.25
N PRO A 110 4.81 -2.94 4.28
CA PRO A 110 6.06 -3.67 4.51
C PRO A 110 7.23 -2.80 4.98
N LEU A 111 7.08 -1.48 5.04
CA LEU A 111 8.12 -0.53 5.45
C LEU A 111 8.02 -0.13 6.93
N LEU A 112 6.97 -0.57 7.64
CA LEU A 112 6.69 -0.14 9.02
C LEU A 112 7.79 -0.48 10.01
N TYR A 113 8.46 -1.62 9.88
CA TYR A 113 9.50 -2.04 10.83
C TYR A 113 10.80 -1.21 10.72
N LYS A 114 11.03 -0.53 9.59
CA LYS A 114 12.33 0.10 9.28
C LYS A 114 12.74 1.22 10.22
N PRO A 115 11.89 2.19 10.60
CA PRO A 115 12.26 3.23 11.54
C PRO A 115 12.61 2.66 12.92
N PHE A 116 11.88 1.66 13.39
CA PHE A 116 12.10 1.01 14.68
C PHE A 116 13.39 0.19 14.70
N LEU A 117 13.66 -0.54 13.61
CA LEU A 117 14.91 -1.28 13.47
C LEU A 117 16.10 -0.32 13.39
N MET A 118 15.94 0.77 12.66
CA MET A 118 16.95 1.84 12.57
C MET A 118 17.19 2.52 13.91
N LEU A 119 16.12 2.82 14.66
CA LEU A 119 16.20 3.35 16.01
C LEU A 119 17.06 2.44 16.89
N TYR A 120 16.73 1.15 16.95
CA TYR A 120 17.46 0.17 17.77
C TYR A 120 18.94 0.09 17.42
N VAL A 121 19.25 -0.10 16.12
CA VAL A 121 20.64 -0.21 15.64
C VAL A 121 21.42 1.09 15.92
N PHE A 122 20.80 2.26 15.72
CA PHE A 122 21.45 3.54 15.97
C PHE A 122 21.70 3.77 17.46
N THR A 123 20.71 3.52 18.33
CA THR A 123 20.90 3.72 19.77
C THR A 123 21.89 2.75 20.38
N TYR A 124 22.05 1.55 19.79
CA TYR A 124 23.05 0.59 20.23
C TYR A 124 24.46 1.06 19.90
N PHE A 125 24.73 1.43 18.65
CA PHE A 125 26.07 1.85 18.23
C PHE A 125 26.50 3.19 18.82
N TYR A 126 25.57 4.13 18.93
CA TYR A 126 25.81 5.43 19.55
C TYR A 126 25.36 5.35 21.01
N LYS A 127 25.88 4.40 21.79
CA LYS A 127 25.45 4.20 23.18
C LYS A 127 25.69 5.45 24.02
N VAL A 128 24.82 5.65 25.00
CA VAL A 128 24.94 6.67 26.04
C VAL A 128 25.10 5.97 27.39
N ASP A 129 25.75 6.66 28.31
CA ASP A 129 25.80 6.27 29.71
C ASP A 129 24.44 6.48 30.40
N PHE A 130 24.33 6.05 31.65
CA PHE A 130 23.09 6.14 32.41
C PHE A 130 22.60 7.60 32.55
N GLN A 131 23.51 8.55 32.73
CA GLN A 131 23.18 9.98 32.81
C GLN A 131 22.74 10.57 31.47
N GLY A 132 23.22 10.02 30.35
CA GLY A 132 22.82 10.41 29.01
C GLY A 132 21.45 9.85 28.56
N LEU A 133 20.93 8.80 29.21
CA LEU A 133 19.64 8.19 28.85
C LEU A 133 18.45 9.17 28.93
N PRO A 134 18.28 9.99 29.99
CA PRO A 134 17.24 11.02 30.02
C PRO A 134 17.32 12.00 28.85
N ARG A 135 18.52 12.47 28.48
CA ARG A 135 18.70 13.39 27.33
C ARG A 135 18.31 12.72 26.01
N ARG A 136 18.60 11.44 25.87
CA ARG A 136 18.20 10.64 24.72
C ARG A 136 16.68 10.51 24.61
N LEU A 137 16.00 10.24 25.72
CA LEU A 137 14.54 10.18 25.74
C LEU A 137 13.93 11.56 25.41
N LEU A 138 14.46 12.65 25.97
CA LEU A 138 14.02 14.01 25.66
C LEU A 138 14.17 14.37 24.18
N SER A 139 15.24 13.93 23.51
CA SER A 139 15.41 14.08 22.06
C SER A 139 14.29 13.41 21.26
N ILE A 140 13.83 12.22 21.71
CA ILE A 140 12.69 11.54 21.08
C ILE A 140 11.40 12.32 21.31
N PHE A 141 11.14 12.78 22.54
CA PHE A 141 9.96 13.60 22.84
C PHE A 141 9.92 14.85 21.97
N PHE A 142 11.05 15.54 21.80
CA PHE A 142 11.17 16.69 20.93
C PHE A 142 10.90 16.36 19.46
N GLY A 143 11.49 15.28 18.93
CA GLY A 143 11.22 14.88 17.55
C GLY A 143 9.76 14.51 17.30
N PHE A 144 9.09 13.85 18.26
CA PHE A 144 7.67 13.54 18.17
C PHE A 144 6.76 14.76 18.32
N SER A 145 7.15 15.77 19.12
CA SER A 145 6.39 17.02 19.20
C SER A 145 6.43 17.77 17.86
N LEU A 146 7.57 17.79 17.17
CA LEU A 146 7.68 18.32 15.80
C LEU A 146 6.77 17.59 14.82
N ILE A 147 6.66 16.26 14.91
CA ILE A 147 5.73 15.48 14.07
C ILE A 147 4.28 15.95 14.29
N ILE A 148 3.86 16.11 15.55
CA ILE A 148 2.50 16.57 15.89
C ILE A 148 2.27 17.98 15.36
N ILE A 149 3.22 18.90 15.57
CA ILE A 149 3.13 20.29 15.10
C ILE A 149 3.00 20.33 13.58
N PHE A 150 3.89 19.66 12.84
CA PHE A 150 3.81 19.60 11.38
C PHE A 150 2.51 18.98 10.88
N HIS A 151 2.01 17.96 11.58
CA HIS A 151 0.74 17.35 11.25
C HIS A 151 -0.43 18.34 11.41
N LEU A 152 -0.49 19.09 12.51
CA LEU A 152 -1.51 20.11 12.75
C LEU A 152 -1.44 21.24 11.72
N PHE A 153 -0.24 21.71 11.36
CA PHE A 153 -0.06 22.78 10.36
C PHE A 153 -0.43 22.36 8.93
N LEU A 154 -0.13 21.12 8.54
CA LEU A 154 -0.36 20.63 7.17
C LEU A 154 -1.77 20.05 6.96
N ASN A 155 -2.46 19.59 8.01
CA ASN A 155 -3.81 19.02 7.90
C ASN A 155 -4.92 20.10 7.90
N LYS A 156 -4.87 21.02 6.94
CA LYS A 156 -6.04 21.85 6.59
C LYS A 156 -7.02 21.14 5.63
N LEU A 157 -6.62 20.04 5.01
CA LEU A 157 -7.49 19.23 4.14
C LEU A 157 -8.26 18.21 5.00
N SER A 158 -9.59 18.19 4.92
CA SER A 158 -10.41 17.18 5.61
C SER A 158 -10.15 15.77 5.05
N TYR A 159 -10.44 14.71 5.82
CA TYR A 159 -10.35 13.33 5.28
C TYR A 159 -11.34 13.14 4.10
N LYS A 160 -12.49 13.82 4.16
CA LYS A 160 -13.51 13.89 3.12
C LYS A 160 -12.97 14.46 1.80
N SER A 161 -12.09 15.47 1.83
CA SER A 161 -11.48 16.00 0.59
C SER A 161 -10.54 15.02 -0.10
N LEU A 162 -9.75 14.23 0.66
CA LEU A 162 -8.88 13.19 0.09
C LEU A 162 -9.69 12.09 -0.60
N ILE A 163 -10.82 11.70 -0.01
CA ILE A 163 -11.72 10.72 -0.62
C ILE A 163 -12.33 11.31 -1.90
N LYS A 164 -12.84 12.55 -1.86
CA LYS A 164 -13.34 13.27 -3.05
C LYS A 164 -12.32 13.27 -4.18
N ASP A 165 -11.04 13.59 -3.90
CA ASP A 165 -9.98 13.61 -4.90
C ASP A 165 -9.75 12.24 -5.56
N SER A 166 -9.72 11.16 -4.77
CA SER A 166 -9.54 9.80 -5.29
C SER A 166 -10.71 9.31 -6.15
N ILE A 167 -11.94 9.66 -5.75
CA ILE A 167 -13.15 9.36 -6.53
C ILE A 167 -13.16 10.18 -7.83
N ASN A 168 -12.86 11.48 -7.75
CA ASN A 168 -12.81 12.39 -8.89
C ASN A 168 -11.81 11.90 -9.97
N LYS A 169 -10.64 11.41 -9.56
CA LYS A 169 -9.67 10.77 -10.46
C LYS A 169 -10.21 9.49 -11.09
N SER A 170 -10.85 8.63 -10.29
CA SER A 170 -11.43 7.37 -10.78
C SER A 170 -12.54 7.63 -11.82
N LEU A 171 -13.42 8.60 -11.56
CA LEU A 171 -14.46 9.03 -12.50
C LEU A 171 -13.88 9.62 -13.79
N PHE A 172 -12.82 10.43 -13.70
CA PHE A 172 -12.13 10.96 -14.88
C PHE A 172 -11.58 9.84 -15.78
N LEU A 173 -10.98 8.81 -15.18
CA LEU A 173 -10.44 7.66 -15.92
C LEU A 173 -11.55 6.79 -16.52
N LEU A 174 -12.66 6.56 -15.79
CA LEU A 174 -13.84 5.86 -16.31
C LEU A 174 -14.47 6.62 -17.50
N GLU A 175 -14.64 7.94 -17.39
CA GLU A 175 -15.15 8.77 -18.49
C GLU A 175 -14.24 8.64 -19.74
N SER A 176 -12.92 8.68 -19.53
CA SER A 176 -11.94 8.50 -20.61
C SER A 176 -12.03 7.12 -21.26
N GLN A 177 -12.33 6.07 -20.48
CA GLN A 177 -12.51 4.72 -21.01
C GLN A 177 -13.81 4.58 -21.81
N VAL A 178 -14.89 5.21 -21.34
CA VAL A 178 -16.15 5.30 -22.12
C VAL A 178 -15.91 6.03 -23.44
N ASP A 179 -15.14 7.12 -23.42
CA ASP A 179 -14.78 7.87 -24.64
C ASP A 179 -13.98 7.02 -25.63
N ASN A 180 -13.04 6.21 -25.13
CA ASN A 180 -12.30 5.27 -25.94
C ASN A 180 -13.20 4.20 -26.56
N LEU A 181 -14.15 3.65 -25.80
CA LEU A 181 -15.15 2.71 -26.35
C LEU A 181 -16.00 3.33 -27.48
N ILE A 182 -16.25 4.64 -27.44
CA ILE A 182 -17.00 5.35 -28.49
C ILE A 182 -16.15 5.56 -29.76
N PHE A 183 -14.87 5.94 -29.61
CA PHE A 183 -14.06 6.47 -30.73
C PHE A 183 -12.77 5.71 -31.08
N LYS A 184 -12.10 5.06 -30.13
CA LYS A 184 -10.71 4.57 -30.28
C LYS A 184 -10.52 3.07 -30.02
N GLY A 185 -11.55 2.38 -29.52
CA GLY A 185 -11.48 1.00 -29.03
C GLY A 185 -11.04 0.93 -27.56
N TYR A 186 -11.27 -0.22 -26.91
CA TYR A 186 -10.99 -0.41 -25.48
C TYR A 186 -9.49 -0.36 -25.16
N ASN A 187 -9.14 0.32 -24.06
CA ASN A 187 -7.76 0.46 -23.61
C ASN A 187 -7.52 -0.32 -22.30
N SER A 188 -6.72 -1.38 -22.36
CA SER A 188 -6.38 -2.21 -21.19
C SER A 188 -5.52 -1.50 -20.15
N ASP A 189 -4.66 -0.56 -20.56
CA ASP A 189 -3.79 0.18 -19.64
C ASP A 189 -4.60 1.16 -18.78
N LEU A 190 -5.67 1.72 -19.36
CA LEU A 190 -6.62 2.56 -18.62
C LEU A 190 -7.43 1.74 -17.60
N GLN A 191 -7.86 0.53 -17.95
CA GLN A 191 -8.51 -0.38 -16.99
C GLN A 191 -7.62 -0.65 -15.77
N GLN A 192 -6.33 -0.92 -16.01
CA GLN A 192 -5.37 -1.14 -14.93
C GLN A 192 -5.11 0.14 -14.12
N SER A 193 -5.12 1.30 -14.77
CA SER A 193 -4.99 2.60 -14.10
C SER A 193 -6.18 2.89 -13.19
N ILE A 194 -7.41 2.57 -13.63
CA ILE A 194 -8.62 2.66 -12.80
C ILE A 194 -8.50 1.74 -11.58
N SER A 195 -8.18 0.45 -11.79
CA SER A 195 -8.01 -0.54 -10.71
C SER A 195 -6.98 -0.08 -9.66
N LYS A 196 -5.91 0.61 -10.09
CA LYS A 196 -4.89 1.18 -9.20
C LYS A 196 -5.40 2.36 -8.36
N GLU A 197 -6.20 3.26 -8.94
CA GLU A 197 -6.84 4.34 -8.18
C GLU A 197 -7.87 3.77 -7.17
N LEU A 198 -8.68 2.78 -7.57
CA LEU A 198 -9.64 2.11 -6.69
C LEU A 198 -8.98 1.38 -5.52
N THR A 199 -7.79 0.81 -5.75
CA THR A 199 -6.95 0.25 -4.68
C THR A 199 -6.61 1.31 -3.61
N THR A 200 -6.43 2.57 -4.00
CA THR A 200 -6.18 3.67 -3.06
C THR A 200 -7.40 3.93 -2.18
N ILE A 201 -8.61 3.84 -2.75
CA ILE A 201 -9.87 3.95 -2.00
C ILE A 201 -9.99 2.80 -0.98
N CYS A 202 -9.73 1.55 -1.38
CA CYS A 202 -9.69 0.40 -0.47
C CYS A 202 -8.64 0.51 0.63
N TYR A 203 -7.45 1.00 0.29
CA TYR A 203 -6.38 1.18 1.26
C TYR A 203 -6.74 2.24 2.30
N ASN A 204 -7.44 3.30 1.89
CA ASN A 204 -7.97 4.31 2.81
C ASN A 204 -8.99 3.71 3.78
N LEU A 205 -9.94 2.89 3.29
CA LEU A 205 -10.88 2.12 4.13
C LEU A 205 -10.16 1.21 5.14
N TYR A 206 -9.14 0.49 4.68
CA TYR A 206 -8.37 -0.42 5.53
C TYR A 206 -7.60 0.32 6.64
N THR A 207 -7.10 1.52 6.37
CA THR A 207 -6.27 2.28 7.33
C THR A 207 -7.07 3.11 8.32
N THR A 208 -8.34 3.43 8.02
CA THR A 208 -9.23 4.20 8.92
C THR A 208 -9.93 3.36 9.99
N ARG A 209 -9.79 2.03 9.97
CA ARG A 209 -10.40 1.12 10.94
C ARG A 209 -10.04 1.44 12.40
N LYS A 210 -11.04 1.58 13.27
CA LYS A 210 -10.87 1.73 14.72
C LYS A 210 -11.37 0.46 15.43
N ARG A 211 -10.53 -0.58 15.44
CA ARG A 211 -10.76 -1.94 16.00
C ARG A 211 -11.59 -2.93 15.15
N LYS A 212 -12.56 -2.49 14.33
CA LYS A 212 -13.32 -3.30 13.32
C LYS A 212 -13.36 -2.57 11.95
N ILE A 213 -13.72 -3.23 10.85
CA ILE A 213 -13.30 -2.80 9.48
C ILE A 213 -14.20 -1.75 8.79
N LEU A 214 -15.45 -1.49 9.17
CA LEU A 214 -16.12 -0.22 8.80
C LEU A 214 -16.73 0.41 10.02
N THR A 215 -15.87 1.00 10.83
CA THR A 215 -16.30 1.55 12.11
C THR A 215 -17.11 2.82 11.95
N ASN A 216 -17.09 3.55 10.84
CA ASN A 216 -17.75 4.85 10.76
C ASN A 216 -18.65 5.04 9.54
N ASN A 217 -19.64 5.93 9.67
CA ASN A 217 -20.66 6.21 8.65
C ASN A 217 -20.02 6.54 7.29
N LEU A 218 -18.94 7.31 7.31
CA LEU A 218 -18.19 7.68 6.10
C LEU A 218 -17.50 6.48 5.43
N GLY A 219 -16.97 5.53 6.21
CA GLY A 219 -16.35 4.31 5.70
C GLY A 219 -17.35 3.40 5.00
N SER A 220 -18.57 3.28 5.54
CA SER A 220 -19.65 2.52 4.90
C SER A 220 -20.02 3.10 3.52
N ILE A 221 -20.25 4.42 3.45
CA ILE A 221 -20.54 5.13 2.20
C ILE A 221 -19.39 4.97 1.20
N GLN A 222 -18.14 5.14 1.67
CA GLN A 222 -16.94 5.00 0.85
C GLN A 222 -16.79 3.57 0.28
N PHE A 223 -17.16 2.53 1.03
CA PHE A 223 -17.15 1.15 0.53
C PHE A 223 -18.20 0.93 -0.57
N LYS A 224 -19.42 1.46 -0.40
CA LYS A 224 -20.49 1.38 -1.42
C LYS A 224 -20.09 2.08 -2.71
N ILE A 225 -19.46 3.25 -2.61
CA ILE A 225 -18.87 3.96 -3.76
C ILE A 225 -17.78 3.10 -4.43
N TYR A 226 -16.86 2.54 -3.63
CA TYR A 226 -15.78 1.70 -4.14
C TYR A 226 -16.31 0.52 -4.96
N ILE A 227 -17.25 -0.25 -4.42
CA ILE A 227 -17.73 -1.47 -5.09
C ILE A 227 -18.49 -1.16 -6.38
N ILE A 228 -19.24 -0.05 -6.42
CA ILE A 228 -19.91 0.41 -7.65
C ILE A 228 -18.88 0.82 -8.70
N LEU A 229 -17.85 1.60 -8.32
CA LEU A 229 -16.81 2.01 -9.27
C LEU A 229 -15.99 0.82 -9.81
N GLU A 230 -15.70 -0.16 -8.95
CA GLU A 230 -15.03 -1.40 -9.36
C GLU A 230 -15.91 -2.20 -10.32
N ASN A 231 -17.20 -2.36 -10.03
CA ASN A 231 -18.13 -3.03 -10.93
C ASN A 231 -18.27 -2.29 -12.27
N LEU A 232 -18.38 -0.95 -12.27
CA LEU A 232 -18.41 -0.15 -13.49
C LEU A 232 -17.16 -0.35 -14.35
N ASN A 233 -15.97 -0.45 -13.75
CA ASN A 233 -14.74 -0.75 -14.50
C ASN A 233 -14.80 -2.12 -15.19
N LEU A 234 -15.40 -3.12 -14.53
CA LEU A 234 -15.63 -4.45 -15.09
C LEU A 234 -16.72 -4.47 -16.15
N ASP A 235 -17.79 -3.73 -15.94
CA ASP A 235 -18.89 -3.59 -16.90
C ASP A 235 -18.37 -3.01 -18.22
N LEU A 236 -17.49 -2.00 -18.18
CA LEU A 236 -16.83 -1.46 -19.38
C LEU A 236 -15.93 -2.49 -20.07
N TYR A 237 -15.26 -3.36 -19.31
CA TYR A 237 -14.47 -4.47 -19.86
C TYR A 237 -15.36 -5.51 -20.56
N ASN A 238 -16.47 -5.89 -19.93
CA ASN A 238 -17.43 -6.85 -20.48
C ASN A 238 -18.15 -6.29 -21.71
N LEU A 239 -18.48 -4.99 -21.71
CA LEU A 239 -19.03 -4.28 -22.86
C LEU A 239 -18.13 -4.37 -24.09
N ASN A 240 -16.80 -4.26 -23.92
CA ASN A 240 -15.88 -4.44 -25.04
C ASN A 240 -15.99 -5.83 -25.68
N LYS A 241 -16.12 -6.89 -24.87
CA LYS A 241 -16.31 -8.27 -25.36
C LYS A 241 -17.66 -8.46 -26.06
N LEU A 242 -18.70 -7.77 -25.60
CA LEU A 242 -20.02 -7.79 -26.23
C LEU A 242 -20.03 -7.00 -27.54
N TYR A 243 -19.36 -5.83 -27.56
CA TYR A 243 -19.25 -4.96 -28.73
C TYR A 243 -18.56 -5.66 -29.90
N SER A 244 -17.53 -6.48 -29.64
CA SER A 244 -16.85 -7.26 -30.68
C SER A 244 -17.67 -8.43 -31.23
N LYS A 245 -18.66 -8.93 -30.48
CA LYS A 245 -19.54 -10.04 -30.90
C LYS A 245 -20.82 -9.56 -31.58
N LEU A 246 -21.34 -8.40 -31.17
CA LEU A 246 -22.60 -7.83 -31.66
C LEU A 246 -22.32 -6.88 -32.84
N ASN A 247 -22.10 -7.44 -34.04
CA ASN A 247 -21.98 -6.67 -35.30
C ASN A 247 -23.22 -5.79 -35.62
N TYR A 248 -24.32 -5.94 -34.89
CA TYR A 248 -25.66 -5.52 -35.35
C TYR A 248 -26.22 -4.22 -34.71
N ASN A 249 -25.62 -3.64 -33.65
CA ASN A 249 -26.20 -2.47 -32.94
C ASN A 249 -25.19 -1.38 -32.53
N SER A 250 -24.24 -1.05 -33.42
CA SER A 250 -23.18 -0.08 -33.14
C SER A 250 -23.70 1.32 -32.76
N ALA A 251 -24.84 1.77 -33.30
CA ALA A 251 -25.37 3.12 -33.12
C ALA A 251 -26.07 3.31 -31.76
N LEU A 252 -26.91 2.35 -31.36
CA LEU A 252 -27.68 2.40 -30.12
C LEU A 252 -26.81 2.18 -28.87
N ILE A 253 -25.80 1.30 -28.98
CA ILE A 253 -24.76 1.18 -27.94
C ILE A 253 -23.94 2.46 -27.85
N LYS A 254 -23.55 3.06 -28.99
CA LYS A 254 -22.84 4.36 -29.01
C LYS A 254 -23.66 5.49 -28.39
N SER A 255 -24.98 5.55 -28.61
CA SER A 255 -25.83 6.56 -27.97
C SER A 255 -25.94 6.35 -26.46
N PHE A 256 -26.10 5.10 -26.00
CA PHE A 256 -26.06 4.81 -24.56
C PHE A 256 -24.71 5.21 -23.94
N LEU A 257 -23.58 4.84 -24.58
CA LEU A 257 -22.25 5.22 -24.10
C LEU A 257 -22.06 6.74 -24.05
N LYS A 258 -22.65 7.51 -24.98
CA LYS A 258 -22.64 8.97 -24.94
C LYS A 258 -23.41 9.51 -23.73
N GLU A 259 -24.57 8.95 -23.40
CA GLU A 259 -25.32 9.33 -22.20
C GLU A 259 -24.59 8.92 -20.93
N LEU A 260 -24.03 7.71 -20.88
CA LEU A 260 -23.19 7.24 -19.78
C LEU A 260 -22.00 8.19 -19.51
N LYS A 261 -21.30 8.61 -20.59
CA LYS A 261 -20.19 9.57 -20.50
C LYS A 261 -20.65 10.88 -19.87
N LYS A 262 -21.79 11.42 -20.33
CA LYS A 262 -22.36 12.66 -19.78
C LYS A 262 -22.68 12.51 -18.30
N SER A 263 -23.31 11.41 -17.89
CA SER A 263 -23.66 11.15 -16.49
C SER A 263 -22.42 11.08 -15.61
N ILE A 264 -21.36 10.35 -16.02
CA ILE A 264 -20.10 10.29 -15.27
C ILE A 264 -19.45 11.67 -15.14
N ASN A 265 -19.44 12.47 -16.22
CA ASN A 265 -18.91 13.83 -16.19
C ASN A 265 -19.70 14.74 -15.21
N ILE A 266 -21.02 14.60 -15.15
CA ILE A 266 -21.85 15.38 -14.24
C ILE A 266 -21.56 15.03 -12.77
N LEU A 267 -21.38 13.75 -12.43
CA LEU A 267 -20.94 13.34 -11.09
C LEU A 267 -19.60 13.99 -10.70
N ARG A 268 -18.69 14.09 -11.67
CA ARG A 268 -17.40 14.77 -11.49
C ARG A 268 -17.58 16.26 -11.19
N LEU A 269 -18.45 16.94 -11.93
CA LEU A 269 -18.72 18.36 -11.74
C LEU A 269 -19.42 18.62 -10.39
N TYR A 270 -20.32 17.74 -9.97
CA TYR A 270 -20.95 17.77 -8.66
C TYR A 270 -19.93 17.63 -7.52
N LEU A 271 -19.01 16.67 -7.60
CA LEU A 271 -17.98 16.47 -6.57
C LEU A 271 -17.06 17.68 -6.37
N ASN A 272 -16.87 18.47 -7.43
CA ASN A 272 -16.09 19.71 -7.43
C ASN A 272 -16.95 20.95 -7.14
N ASP A 273 -18.18 20.76 -6.63
CA ASP A 273 -19.13 21.80 -6.23
C ASP A 273 -19.46 22.80 -7.38
N LYS A 274 -19.43 22.32 -8.64
CA LYS A 274 -19.66 23.15 -9.85
C LYS A 274 -21.10 23.15 -10.36
N ILE A 275 -21.94 22.23 -9.87
CA ILE A 275 -23.28 21.95 -10.40
C ILE A 275 -24.27 21.70 -9.25
N SER A 276 -25.54 22.07 -9.47
CA SER A 276 -26.64 21.85 -8.53
C SER A 276 -27.27 20.45 -8.62
N TYR A 277 -27.96 20.01 -7.56
CA TYR A 277 -28.72 18.74 -7.49
C TYR A 277 -29.66 18.55 -8.69
N TYR A 278 -30.34 19.61 -9.12
CA TYR A 278 -31.36 19.56 -10.18
C TYR A 278 -30.79 19.13 -11.54
N GLU A 279 -29.60 19.60 -11.90
CA GLU A 279 -28.96 19.25 -13.17
C GLU A 279 -28.56 17.78 -13.23
N ILE A 280 -28.26 17.18 -12.07
CA ILE A 280 -27.87 15.78 -11.95
C ILE A 280 -29.10 14.90 -12.11
N ASP A 281 -30.17 15.19 -11.36
CA ASP A 281 -31.43 14.47 -11.41
C ASP A 281 -31.99 14.42 -12.83
N LYS A 282 -31.98 15.56 -13.54
CA LYS A 282 -32.40 15.64 -14.95
C LYS A 282 -31.62 14.69 -15.87
N GLN A 283 -30.34 14.50 -15.64
CA GLN A 283 -29.46 13.74 -16.53
C GLN A 283 -29.43 12.25 -16.17
N LEU A 284 -29.55 11.91 -14.89
CA LEU A 284 -29.80 10.54 -14.45
C LEU A 284 -31.17 10.04 -14.95
N ASN A 285 -32.20 10.88 -14.89
CA ASN A 285 -33.51 10.56 -15.45
C ASN A 285 -33.47 10.34 -16.98
N ARG A 286 -32.57 11.02 -17.71
CA ARG A 286 -32.34 10.76 -19.14
C ARG A 286 -31.66 9.41 -19.38
N LEU A 287 -30.65 9.08 -18.58
CA LEU A 287 -29.97 7.78 -18.66
C LEU A 287 -30.93 6.63 -18.37
N ASN A 288 -31.80 6.78 -17.36
CA ASN A 288 -32.79 5.78 -16.98
C ASN A 288 -33.90 5.63 -18.04
N ARG A 289 -34.40 6.75 -18.62
CA ARG A 289 -35.36 6.69 -19.73
C ARG A 289 -34.78 6.07 -21.00
N PHE A 290 -33.53 6.39 -21.35
CA PHE A 290 -32.87 5.79 -22.51
C PHE A 290 -32.75 4.26 -22.38
N HIS A 291 -32.74 3.74 -21.16
CA HIS A 291 -32.78 2.31 -20.89
C HIS A 291 -34.19 1.71 -21.10
N GLU A 292 -35.25 2.38 -20.65
CA GLU A 292 -36.64 1.88 -20.79
C GLU A 292 -37.06 1.68 -22.26
N ASP A 293 -36.43 2.41 -23.18
CA ASP A 293 -36.62 2.28 -24.63
C ASP A 293 -35.80 1.12 -25.26
N LEU A 294 -34.97 0.40 -24.48
CA LEU A 294 -34.16 -0.73 -24.97
C LEU A 294 -34.94 -2.06 -24.87
N PRO A 295 -34.83 -2.95 -25.86
CA PRO A 295 -35.39 -4.30 -25.78
C PRO A 295 -34.97 -5.06 -24.52
N ASP A 296 -35.85 -5.91 -23.96
CA ASP A 296 -35.64 -6.69 -22.72
C ASP A 296 -34.32 -7.50 -22.68
N GLN A 297 -33.77 -7.81 -23.84
CA GLN A 297 -32.45 -8.44 -24.04
C GLN A 297 -31.24 -7.57 -23.60
N PHE A 298 -31.45 -6.32 -23.19
CA PHE A 298 -30.42 -5.37 -22.77
C PHE A 298 -30.35 -5.11 -21.25
N THR A 299 -30.77 -6.05 -20.40
CA THR A 299 -30.73 -5.92 -18.93
C THR A 299 -29.36 -5.57 -18.34
N PHE A 300 -28.28 -5.80 -19.07
CA PHE A 300 -26.95 -5.34 -18.67
C PHE A 300 -26.86 -3.79 -18.62
N PHE A 301 -27.49 -3.10 -19.57
CA PHE A 301 -27.52 -1.63 -19.62
C PHE A 301 -28.38 -1.02 -18.50
N HIS A 302 -29.40 -1.77 -18.05
CA HIS A 302 -30.21 -1.45 -16.86
C HIS A 302 -29.37 -1.37 -15.59
N ASP A 303 -28.64 -2.45 -15.27
CA ASP A 303 -27.86 -2.52 -14.04
C ASP A 303 -26.74 -1.46 -14.06
N LEU A 304 -26.25 -1.08 -15.26
CA LEU A 304 -25.28 -0.01 -15.45
C LEU A 304 -25.89 1.38 -15.16
N SER A 305 -27.11 1.67 -15.62
CA SER A 305 -27.79 2.94 -15.30
C SER A 305 -28.16 3.04 -13.81
N ILE A 306 -28.61 1.94 -13.20
CA ILE A 306 -28.84 1.84 -11.75
C ILE A 306 -27.55 2.08 -10.98
N SER A 307 -26.43 1.51 -11.41
CA SER A 307 -25.13 1.70 -10.77
C SER A 307 -24.71 3.17 -10.73
N VAL A 308 -24.84 3.88 -11.85
CA VAL A 308 -24.50 5.31 -11.95
C VAL A 308 -25.45 6.17 -11.11
N THR A 309 -26.74 5.83 -11.09
CA THR A 309 -27.74 6.53 -10.26
C THR A 309 -27.45 6.36 -8.77
N ASN A 310 -27.10 5.16 -8.32
CA ASN A 310 -26.78 4.93 -6.91
C ASN A 310 -25.42 5.48 -6.51
N LEU A 311 -24.46 5.50 -7.44
CA LEU A 311 -23.20 6.19 -7.23
C LEU A 311 -23.46 7.67 -6.89
N TYR A 312 -24.37 8.33 -7.60
CA TYR A 312 -24.78 9.68 -7.26
C TYR A 312 -25.32 9.80 -5.83
N LEU A 313 -26.27 8.95 -5.44
CA LEU A 313 -26.89 8.98 -4.11
C LEU A 313 -25.82 8.85 -3.01
N TYR A 314 -24.88 7.92 -3.14
CA TYR A 314 -23.81 7.78 -2.15
C TYR A 314 -22.80 8.93 -2.17
N LEU A 315 -22.56 9.57 -3.32
CA LEU A 315 -21.76 10.79 -3.37
C LEU A 315 -22.48 11.96 -2.68
N ALA A 316 -23.80 12.05 -2.82
CA ALA A 316 -24.63 13.04 -2.14
C ALA A 316 -24.65 12.80 -0.62
N ASP A 317 -24.81 11.54 -0.17
CA ASP A 317 -24.69 11.18 1.25
C ASP A 317 -23.33 11.58 1.80
N MET A 318 -22.26 11.32 1.04
CA MET A 318 -20.90 11.71 1.46
C MET A 318 -20.76 13.23 1.56
N THR A 319 -21.27 14.01 0.61
CA THR A 319 -21.14 15.48 0.59
C THR A 319 -21.97 16.17 1.66
N THR A 320 -23.14 15.64 2.00
CA THR A 320 -24.04 16.20 3.04
C THR A 320 -23.66 15.77 4.46
N LEU A 321 -22.96 14.64 4.64
CA LEU A 321 -22.55 14.15 5.96
C LEU A 321 -21.70 15.18 6.72
N GLU A 322 -22.17 15.58 7.91
CA GLU A 322 -21.41 16.43 8.83
C GLU A 322 -20.12 15.74 9.28
N GLU A 323 -19.04 16.50 9.44
CA GLU A 323 -17.72 15.93 9.74
C GLU A 323 -17.73 15.11 11.04
N GLY A 324 -18.39 15.59 12.10
CA GLY A 324 -18.49 14.89 13.38
C GLY A 324 -19.25 13.57 13.29
N GLU A 325 -20.28 13.51 12.45
CA GLU A 325 -21.11 12.31 12.24
C GLU A 325 -20.42 11.27 11.37
N GLY A 326 -19.60 11.70 10.41
CA GLY A 326 -18.81 10.81 9.58
C GLY A 326 -17.81 9.94 10.33
N TYR A 327 -17.40 10.34 11.55
CA TYR A 327 -16.50 9.56 12.42
C TYR A 327 -17.20 8.82 13.56
N LYS A 328 -18.53 8.98 13.73
CA LYS A 328 -19.32 8.19 14.70
C LYS A 328 -19.33 6.71 14.30
N SER A 329 -19.51 5.84 15.29
CA SER A 329 -19.58 4.39 15.04
C SER A 329 -20.80 4.07 14.17
N TYR A 330 -20.65 3.28 13.10
CA TYR A 330 -21.77 2.86 12.26
C TYR A 330 -22.75 2.02 13.10
N ASP A 331 -24.00 2.50 13.22
CA ASP A 331 -24.96 2.05 14.24
C ASP A 331 -25.34 0.57 14.11
N LEU A 332 -25.46 0.05 12.88
CA LEU A 332 -25.80 -1.35 12.63
C LEU A 332 -24.79 -2.32 13.24
N TRP A 333 -23.55 -1.89 13.46
CA TRP A 333 -22.42 -2.77 13.82
C TRP A 333 -21.88 -2.52 15.23
N LYS A 334 -22.62 -1.73 16.04
CA LYS A 334 -22.31 -1.52 17.45
C LYS A 334 -22.41 -2.81 18.29
N ASN A 335 -23.24 -3.77 17.89
CA ASN A 335 -23.63 -4.94 18.69
C ASN A 335 -23.11 -6.31 18.16
N THR A 336 -22.23 -6.34 17.16
CA THR A 336 -21.70 -7.60 16.62
C THR A 336 -20.46 -8.08 17.40
N ASP A 337 -20.64 -8.68 18.58
CA ASP A 337 -19.53 -9.28 19.36
C ASP A 337 -19.02 -10.62 18.81
N LYS A 338 -19.31 -10.92 17.54
CA LYS A 338 -18.83 -12.15 16.91
C LYS A 338 -17.44 -11.93 16.35
N ASN A 339 -16.52 -12.75 16.86
CA ASN A 339 -15.22 -13.10 16.31
C ASN A 339 -14.59 -12.04 15.40
N GLN A 340 -13.72 -11.21 15.97
CA GLN A 340 -12.69 -10.52 15.20
C GLN A 340 -12.16 -11.50 14.16
N PHE A 341 -12.23 -11.14 12.87
CA PHE A 341 -11.68 -11.92 11.77
C PHE A 341 -10.17 -12.07 11.99
N LYS A 342 -9.82 -13.05 12.83
CA LYS A 342 -8.47 -13.35 13.26
C LYS A 342 -7.90 -14.17 12.13
N PHE A 343 -7.33 -13.49 11.14
CA PHE A 343 -6.13 -14.03 10.51
C PHE A 343 -5.08 -14.14 11.61
N ARG A 344 -5.20 -15.18 12.44
CA ARG A 344 -4.09 -15.73 13.21
C ARG A 344 -3.12 -16.19 12.14
N ASP A 345 -2.24 -15.28 11.71
CA ASP A 345 -0.92 -15.65 11.24
C ASP A 345 -0.27 -16.33 12.46
N SER A 346 -0.63 -17.60 12.72
CA SER A 346 0.10 -18.46 13.65
C SER A 346 1.55 -18.44 13.21
N LEU A 347 2.47 -18.60 14.17
CA LEU A 347 3.89 -18.80 13.92
C LEU A 347 4.07 -20.09 13.09
N HIS A 348 3.83 -19.99 11.79
CA HIS A 348 4.06 -21.06 10.84
C HIS A 348 5.48 -20.92 10.34
N PHE A 349 6.29 -21.94 10.68
CA PHE A 349 7.61 -22.13 10.11
C PHE A 349 7.53 -22.14 8.59
N GLY A 350 8.45 -21.42 7.94
CA GLY A 350 8.51 -21.30 6.47
C GLY A 350 7.80 -20.10 5.87
N THR A 351 7.04 -19.31 6.64
CA THR A 351 6.47 -18.05 6.11
C THR A 351 7.56 -17.01 5.85
N ILE A 352 7.38 -16.19 4.81
CA ILE A 352 8.35 -15.14 4.46
C ILE A 352 8.67 -14.19 5.63
N LYS A 353 7.65 -13.83 6.43
CA LYS A 353 7.81 -12.93 7.58
C LYS A 353 8.73 -13.52 8.64
N LEU A 354 8.52 -14.79 8.97
CA LEU A 354 9.31 -15.49 9.99
C LEU A 354 10.75 -15.71 9.51
N ASN A 355 10.92 -16.24 8.29
CA ASN A 355 12.25 -16.47 7.71
C ASN A 355 13.05 -15.17 7.63
N PHE A 356 12.42 -14.07 7.20
CA PHE A 356 13.04 -12.75 7.22
C PHE A 356 13.41 -12.30 8.63
N ALA A 357 12.48 -12.38 9.60
CA ALA A 357 12.71 -11.93 10.97
C ALA A 357 13.84 -12.71 11.66
N LEU A 358 13.91 -14.03 11.48
CA LEU A 358 15.00 -14.87 11.99
C LEU A 358 16.33 -14.51 11.35
N ARG A 359 16.39 -14.42 10.02
CA ARG A 359 17.61 -14.07 9.28
C ARG A 359 18.15 -12.69 9.70
N ILE A 360 17.31 -11.66 9.76
CA ILE A 360 17.76 -10.31 10.15
C ILE A 360 18.18 -10.21 11.61
N SER A 361 17.47 -10.89 12.52
CA SER A 361 17.81 -10.91 13.94
C SER A 361 19.12 -11.64 14.22
N LEU A 362 19.34 -12.82 13.63
CA LEU A 362 20.61 -13.54 13.76
C LEU A 362 21.77 -12.71 13.21
N THR A 363 21.63 -12.19 11.99
CA THR A 363 22.71 -11.47 11.31
C THR A 363 23.09 -10.18 12.05
N LEU A 364 22.11 -9.36 12.43
CA LEU A 364 22.39 -8.12 13.14
C LEU A 364 22.85 -8.37 14.57
N SER A 365 22.30 -9.35 15.29
CA SER A 365 22.76 -9.65 16.66
C SER A 365 24.21 -10.11 16.67
N LEU A 366 24.63 -10.89 15.66
CA LEU A 366 26.03 -11.26 15.48
C LEU A 366 26.92 -10.03 15.25
N VAL A 367 26.49 -9.10 14.39
CA VAL A 367 27.25 -7.86 14.13
C VAL A 367 27.34 -6.98 15.37
N LEU A 368 26.25 -6.85 16.14
CA LEU A 368 26.24 -6.09 17.39
C LEU A 368 27.14 -6.76 18.44
N LEU A 369 27.10 -8.09 18.54
CA LEU A 369 28.01 -8.86 19.38
C LEU A 369 29.48 -8.62 19.01
N LEU A 370 29.81 -8.74 17.72
CA LEU A 370 31.17 -8.46 17.23
C LEU A 370 31.58 -7.02 17.54
N SER A 371 30.68 -6.05 17.45
CA SER A 371 30.98 -4.65 17.81
C SER A 371 31.15 -4.39 19.29
N TYR A 372 30.62 -5.27 20.15
CA TYR A 372 30.87 -5.22 21.57
C TYR A 372 32.24 -5.83 21.91
N LEU A 373 32.60 -6.92 21.23
CA LEU A 373 33.87 -7.62 21.43
C LEU A 373 35.08 -6.89 20.83
N PHE A 374 34.87 -6.23 19.69
CA PHE A 374 35.91 -5.55 18.94
C PHE A 374 35.62 -4.04 18.85
N ASP A 375 36.56 -3.22 19.32
CA ASP A 375 36.46 -1.76 19.28
C ASP A 375 36.89 -1.19 17.90
N PHE A 376 36.32 -1.74 16.83
CA PHE A 376 36.64 -1.27 15.48
C PHE A 376 36.01 0.08 15.20
N THR A 377 36.81 1.03 14.73
CA THR A 377 36.36 2.37 14.38
C THR A 377 35.26 2.30 13.32
N LYS A 378 34.14 3.01 13.58
CA LYS A 378 32.99 3.12 12.67
C LYS A 378 32.33 1.79 12.27
N MET A 379 32.43 0.75 13.10
CA MET A 379 31.71 -0.52 12.91
C MET A 379 30.19 -0.35 12.76
N SER A 380 29.62 0.75 13.23
CA SER A 380 28.22 1.13 13.00
C SER A 380 27.83 1.11 11.51
N TRP A 381 28.74 1.49 10.60
CA TRP A 381 28.46 1.50 9.16
C TRP A 381 28.21 0.11 8.59
N LEU A 382 28.77 -0.94 9.20
CA LEU A 382 28.50 -2.32 8.84
C LEU A 382 27.05 -2.70 9.15
N GLY A 383 26.63 -2.50 10.41
CA GLY A 383 25.27 -2.82 10.86
C GLY A 383 24.20 -2.01 10.11
N ILE A 384 24.45 -0.72 9.88
CA ILE A 384 23.56 0.15 9.09
C ILE A 384 23.44 -0.35 7.65
N THR A 385 24.55 -0.78 7.05
CA THR A 385 24.54 -1.34 5.69
C THR A 385 23.66 -2.58 5.64
N ILE A 386 23.93 -3.59 6.48
CA ILE A 386 23.20 -4.86 6.55
C ILE A 386 21.70 -4.62 6.74
N MET A 387 21.32 -3.80 7.73
CA MET A 387 19.93 -3.44 8.00
C MET A 387 19.25 -2.77 6.79
N SER A 388 19.97 -1.90 6.07
CA SER A 388 19.40 -1.12 4.97
C SER A 388 19.16 -1.95 3.70
N ILE A 389 20.03 -2.92 3.43
CA ILE A 389 19.99 -3.73 2.20
C ILE A 389 19.17 -5.01 2.39
N MET A 390 19.24 -5.68 3.54
CA MET A 390 18.57 -6.97 3.74
C MET A 390 17.05 -6.81 3.67
N GLN A 391 16.46 -7.43 2.65
CA GLN A 391 15.02 -7.47 2.42
C GLN A 391 14.48 -8.89 2.64
N PRO A 392 13.15 -9.05 2.78
CA PRO A 392 12.53 -10.38 2.86
C PRO A 392 12.85 -11.27 1.66
N TYR A 393 12.94 -10.68 0.47
CA TYR A 393 13.26 -11.36 -0.78
C TYR A 393 14.73 -11.20 -1.14
N TYR A 394 15.31 -12.26 -1.69
CA TYR A 394 16.69 -12.29 -2.14
C TYR A 394 16.97 -11.28 -3.27
N GLU A 395 16.12 -11.27 -4.29
CA GLU A 395 16.25 -10.42 -5.48
C GLU A 395 16.16 -8.93 -5.13
N GLU A 396 15.29 -8.58 -4.18
CA GLU A 396 15.20 -7.21 -3.66
C GLU A 396 16.45 -6.82 -2.88
N THR A 397 17.05 -7.76 -2.15
CA THR A 397 18.32 -7.53 -1.46
C THR A 397 19.43 -7.26 -2.46
N LEU A 398 19.50 -8.00 -3.57
CA LEU A 398 20.48 -7.76 -4.64
C LEU A 398 20.31 -6.37 -5.27
N ASN A 399 19.09 -5.99 -5.63
CA ASN A 399 18.81 -4.67 -6.20
C ASN A 399 19.20 -3.55 -5.24
N LYS A 400 18.90 -3.69 -3.94
CA LYS A 400 19.33 -2.72 -2.94
C LYS A 400 20.83 -2.70 -2.71
N SER A 401 21.51 -3.83 -2.74
CA SER A 401 22.97 -3.87 -2.65
C SER A 401 23.60 -3.08 -3.79
N LYS A 402 23.10 -3.25 -5.03
CA LYS A 402 23.56 -2.47 -6.20
C LYS A 402 23.33 -0.97 -6.03
N ASP A 403 22.12 -0.58 -5.61
CA ASP A 403 21.79 0.83 -5.37
C ASP A 403 22.60 1.43 -4.22
N ARG A 404 22.85 0.67 -3.15
CA ARG A 404 23.68 1.08 -2.00
C ARG A 404 25.13 1.28 -2.44
N LEU A 405 25.69 0.37 -3.24
CA LEU A 405 27.02 0.50 -3.84
C LEU A 405 27.11 1.77 -4.68
N LYS A 406 26.22 1.93 -5.67
CA LYS A 406 26.19 3.09 -6.57
C LYS A 406 26.07 4.40 -5.79
N GLY A 407 25.15 4.47 -4.83
CA GLY A 407 24.93 5.66 -4.02
C GLY A 407 26.11 6.02 -3.14
N ASN A 408 26.74 5.05 -2.47
CA ASN A 408 27.86 5.34 -1.57
C ASN A 408 29.15 5.68 -2.33
N LEU A 409 29.44 5.03 -3.46
CA LEU A 409 30.62 5.38 -4.27
C LEU A 409 30.53 6.81 -4.82
N LEU A 410 29.35 7.19 -5.34
CA LEU A 410 29.10 8.56 -5.77
C LEU A 410 29.18 9.57 -4.61
N ALA A 411 28.68 9.20 -3.41
CA ALA A 411 28.77 10.05 -2.23
C ALA A 411 30.23 10.30 -1.82
N ILE A 412 31.05 9.24 -1.77
CA ILE A 412 32.47 9.33 -1.44
C ILE A 412 33.19 10.25 -2.44
N PHE A 413 32.97 10.04 -3.73
CA PHE A 413 33.55 10.86 -4.79
C PHE A 413 33.20 12.35 -4.61
N LEU A 414 31.91 12.67 -4.43
CA LEU A 414 31.47 14.06 -4.25
C LEU A 414 32.01 14.70 -2.97
N VAL A 415 32.01 13.97 -1.86
CA VAL A 415 32.44 14.48 -0.56
C VAL A 415 33.94 14.74 -0.54
N ILE A 416 34.76 13.86 -1.13
CA ILE A 416 36.21 14.08 -1.24
C ILE A 416 36.49 15.37 -2.02
N ILE A 417 35.80 15.59 -3.14
CA ILE A 417 35.98 16.81 -3.95
C ILE A 417 35.57 18.05 -3.14
N ILE A 418 34.34 18.08 -2.62
CA ILE A 418 33.79 19.27 -1.96
C ILE A 418 34.59 19.61 -0.69
N LEU A 419 34.89 18.62 0.16
CA LEU A 419 35.50 18.88 1.46
C LEU A 419 37.01 19.13 1.37
N ASN A 420 37.71 18.60 0.35
CA ASN A 420 39.11 18.96 0.14
C ASN A 420 39.26 20.34 -0.49
N LEU A 421 38.32 20.77 -1.34
CA LEU A 421 38.29 22.14 -1.88
C LEU A 421 37.96 23.18 -0.82
N PHE A 422 37.05 22.85 0.10
CA PHE A 422 36.57 23.75 1.15
C PHE A 422 36.83 23.14 2.54
N GLN A 423 38.04 23.36 3.06
CA GLN A 423 38.50 22.84 4.37
C GLN A 423 37.87 23.56 5.58
N SER A 424 36.60 23.95 5.47
CA SER A 424 35.86 24.67 6.51
C SER A 424 34.82 23.78 7.18
N GLN A 425 34.83 23.73 8.51
CA GLN A 425 33.83 23.00 9.30
C GLN A 425 32.39 23.50 9.02
N VAL A 426 32.22 24.78 8.71
CA VAL A 426 30.92 25.35 8.34
C VAL A 426 30.42 24.72 7.04
N VAL A 427 31.30 24.51 6.07
CA VAL A 427 30.94 23.84 4.80
C VAL A 427 30.54 22.39 5.04
N HIS A 428 31.22 21.67 5.95
CA HIS A 428 30.82 20.30 6.33
C HIS A 428 29.39 20.26 6.89
N ILE A 429 29.04 21.22 7.77
CA ILE A 429 27.71 21.31 8.37
C ILE A 429 26.65 21.69 7.33
N ILE A 430 26.93 22.64 6.44
CA ILE A 430 26.00 23.04 5.37
C ILE A 430 25.72 21.84 4.44
N VAL A 431 26.76 21.14 3.98
CA VAL A 431 26.61 19.97 3.10
C VAL A 431 25.85 18.85 3.81
N LEU A 432 26.10 18.64 5.11
CA LEU A 432 25.35 17.69 5.93
C LEU A 432 23.85 18.05 5.96
N VAL A 433 23.49 19.28 6.33
CA VAL A 433 22.08 19.71 6.46
C VAL A 433 21.37 19.66 5.11
N CYS A 434 22.02 20.13 4.03
CA CYS A 434 21.47 20.06 2.69
C CYS A 434 21.25 18.62 2.22
N SER A 435 22.20 17.71 2.46
CA SER A 435 22.06 16.30 2.09
C SER A 435 21.00 15.59 2.95
N LEU A 436 20.91 15.88 4.24
CA LEU A 436 19.85 15.37 5.11
C LEU A 436 18.46 15.80 4.60
N TYR A 437 18.32 17.06 4.19
CA TYR A 437 17.07 17.58 3.62
C TYR A 437 16.70 16.89 2.30
N LEU A 438 17.67 16.75 1.38
CA LEU A 438 17.48 16.13 0.07
C LEU A 438 17.22 14.62 0.12
N THR A 439 17.61 13.95 1.21
CA THR A 439 17.37 12.51 1.41
C THR A 439 15.90 12.15 1.17
N TYR A 440 14.97 12.99 1.63
CA TYR A 440 13.53 12.72 1.55
C TYR A 440 12.86 13.26 0.26
N GLY A 441 13.64 13.84 -0.66
CA GLY A 441 13.11 14.36 -1.93
C GLY A 441 13.05 13.36 -3.07
N PHE A 442 13.60 12.15 -2.91
CA PHE A 442 13.71 11.19 -3.99
C PHE A 442 13.10 9.82 -3.65
N LYS A 443 12.30 9.29 -4.58
CA LYS A 443 11.74 7.92 -4.48
C LYS A 443 12.76 6.82 -4.80
N SER A 444 13.82 7.15 -5.53
CA SER A 444 14.87 6.21 -5.92
C SER A 444 15.80 5.88 -4.75
N TYR A 445 16.00 4.58 -4.48
CA TYR A 445 16.80 4.12 -3.35
C TYR A 445 18.30 4.45 -3.49
N TYR A 446 18.88 4.47 -4.71
CA TYR A 446 20.27 4.90 -4.87
C TYR A 446 20.48 6.38 -4.49
N LYS A 447 19.50 7.25 -4.76
CA LYS A 447 19.56 8.68 -4.39
C LYS A 447 19.41 8.86 -2.88
N LEU A 448 18.46 8.14 -2.27
CA LEU A 448 18.33 8.06 -0.81
C LEU A 448 19.66 7.62 -0.17
N SER A 449 20.27 6.57 -0.74
CA SER A 449 21.56 6.04 -0.28
C SER A 449 22.71 7.03 -0.43
N LEU A 450 22.73 7.80 -1.53
CA LEU A 450 23.73 8.83 -1.78
C LEU A 450 23.66 9.93 -0.73
N PHE A 451 22.50 10.58 -0.58
CA PHE A 451 22.37 11.71 0.33
C PHE A 451 22.55 11.31 1.80
N THR A 452 22.07 10.12 2.21
CA THR A 452 22.35 9.58 3.55
C THR A 452 23.83 9.23 3.78
N ALA A 453 24.57 8.88 2.74
CA ALA A 453 26.01 8.64 2.85
C ALA A 453 26.77 9.96 2.96
N ILE A 454 26.40 10.98 2.17
CA ILE A 454 26.98 12.33 2.25
C ILE A 454 26.79 12.89 3.67
N SER A 455 25.56 12.88 4.19
CA SER A 455 25.28 13.39 5.54
C SER A 455 26.04 12.63 6.64
N ALA A 456 26.16 11.30 6.52
CA ALA A 456 26.91 10.48 7.46
C ALA A 456 28.43 10.72 7.42
N ILE A 457 29.01 10.89 6.23
CA ILE A 457 30.45 11.17 6.08
C ILE A 457 30.75 12.59 6.57
N CYS A 458 29.93 13.59 6.21
CA CYS A 458 30.09 14.96 6.70
C CYS A 458 29.96 15.08 8.23
N MET A 459 29.11 14.25 8.85
CA MET A 459 29.02 14.20 10.32
C MET A 459 30.29 13.60 10.93
N ALA A 460 30.79 12.52 10.35
CA ALA A 460 32.00 11.86 10.84
C ALA A 460 33.27 12.68 10.58
N SER A 461 33.30 13.50 9.52
CA SER A 461 34.46 14.31 9.14
C SER A 461 34.73 15.49 10.09
N LEU A 462 33.81 15.78 11.01
CA LEU A 462 34.03 16.74 12.09
C LEU A 462 35.05 16.23 13.13
N SER A 463 35.30 14.92 13.18
CA SER A 463 36.21 14.29 14.14
C SER A 463 37.32 13.46 13.49
N TYR A 464 37.20 13.13 12.20
CA TYR A 464 38.15 12.28 11.47
C TYR A 464 38.47 12.86 10.09
N GLY A 465 39.65 12.55 9.56
CA GLY A 465 40.01 12.92 8.19
C GLY A 465 39.08 12.30 7.14
N VAL A 466 38.72 13.08 6.12
CA VAL A 466 37.78 12.64 5.07
C VAL A 466 38.30 11.42 4.31
N ASN A 467 39.61 11.36 4.04
CA ASN A 467 40.23 10.26 3.30
C ASN A 467 40.17 8.93 4.06
N THR A 468 40.40 8.94 5.38
CA THR A 468 40.31 7.71 6.20
C THR A 468 38.88 7.22 6.31
N LEU A 469 37.93 8.14 6.44
CA LEU A 469 36.49 7.84 6.42
C LEU A 469 36.05 7.22 5.09
N ALA A 470 36.58 7.69 3.96
CA ALA A 470 36.28 7.09 2.66
C ALA A 470 36.68 5.61 2.60
N ILE A 471 37.88 5.28 3.09
CA ILE A 471 38.39 3.89 3.15
C ILE A 471 37.51 3.02 4.03
N PHE A 472 37.20 3.47 5.26
CA PHE A 472 36.30 2.73 6.15
C PHE A 472 34.93 2.52 5.53
N ARG A 473 34.43 3.50 4.76
CA ARG A 473 33.11 3.41 4.13
C ARG A 473 33.08 2.33 3.06
N VAL A 474 34.10 2.27 2.21
CA VAL A 474 34.21 1.22 1.17
C VAL A 474 34.34 -0.15 1.82
N PHE A 475 35.20 -0.28 2.84
CA PHE A 475 35.44 -1.54 3.53
C PHE A 475 34.16 -2.09 4.19
N TYR A 476 33.50 -1.32 5.05
CA TYR A 476 32.28 -1.78 5.74
C TYR A 476 31.09 -1.98 4.79
N LEU A 477 31.04 -1.24 3.68
CA LEU A 477 30.03 -1.46 2.65
C LEU A 477 30.22 -2.80 1.95
N ALA A 478 31.45 -3.11 1.52
CA ALA A 478 31.79 -4.37 0.89
C ALA A 478 31.54 -5.54 1.85
N LEU A 479 32.00 -5.42 3.10
CA LEU A 479 31.79 -6.44 4.13
C LEU A 479 30.30 -6.64 4.45
N GLY A 480 29.52 -5.56 4.55
CA GLY A 480 28.08 -5.64 4.82
C GLY A 480 27.30 -6.32 3.70
N ILE A 481 27.68 -6.09 2.44
CA ILE A 481 27.10 -6.76 1.28
C ILE A 481 27.48 -8.25 1.28
N LEU A 482 28.74 -8.57 1.57
CA LEU A 482 29.21 -9.96 1.67
C LEU A 482 28.46 -10.74 2.75
N ILE A 483 28.40 -10.20 3.99
CA ILE A 483 27.68 -10.83 5.10
C ILE A 483 26.20 -11.00 4.76
N THR A 484 25.56 -10.00 4.17
CA THR A 484 24.14 -10.10 3.80
C THR A 484 23.91 -11.15 2.71
N PHE A 485 24.82 -11.26 1.74
CA PHE A 485 24.76 -12.28 0.70
C PHE A 485 24.87 -13.69 1.30
N LEU A 486 25.84 -13.91 2.19
CA LEU A 486 26.02 -15.17 2.91
C LEU A 486 24.78 -15.50 3.76
N ALA A 487 24.28 -14.53 4.53
CA ALA A 487 23.07 -14.68 5.34
C ALA A 487 21.86 -15.06 4.47
N ASN A 488 21.68 -14.43 3.31
CA ASN A 488 20.59 -14.77 2.40
C ASN A 488 20.70 -16.16 1.78
N LYS A 489 21.94 -16.64 1.58
CA LYS A 489 22.20 -17.96 1.01
C LYS A 489 21.99 -19.07 2.04
N PHE A 490 22.43 -18.87 3.28
CA PHE A 490 22.50 -19.92 4.30
C PHE A 490 21.43 -19.85 5.39
N LEU A 491 20.92 -18.65 5.74
CA LEU A 491 19.96 -18.46 6.82
C LEU A 491 18.54 -18.29 6.25
N PHE A 492 17.76 -19.37 6.23
CA PHE A 492 16.35 -19.35 5.80
C PHE A 492 16.15 -18.72 4.40
N PRO A 493 16.79 -19.27 3.35
CA PRO A 493 16.71 -18.71 2.00
C PRO A 493 15.25 -18.64 1.52
N TYR A 494 14.89 -17.52 0.90
CA TYR A 494 13.54 -17.29 0.38
C TYR A 494 13.61 -16.39 -0.85
N ASN A 495 13.06 -16.87 -1.97
CA ASN A 495 13.11 -16.20 -3.26
C ASN A 495 11.75 -15.58 -3.63
N LEU A 496 11.74 -14.76 -4.67
CA LEU A 496 10.52 -14.08 -5.14
C LEU A 496 9.45 -15.09 -5.60
N ASP A 497 9.86 -16.19 -6.24
CA ASP A 497 8.94 -17.21 -6.76
C ASP A 497 8.13 -17.90 -5.67
N GLN A 498 8.78 -18.29 -4.58
CA GLN A 498 8.10 -18.87 -3.42
C GLN A 498 7.09 -17.88 -2.84
N GLY A 499 7.45 -16.60 -2.74
CA GLY A 499 6.54 -15.59 -2.20
C GLY A 499 5.38 -15.24 -3.12
N LEU A 500 5.60 -15.24 -4.43
CA LEU A 500 4.51 -15.10 -5.39
C LEU A 500 3.54 -16.29 -5.27
N LYS A 501 4.05 -17.52 -5.21
CA LYS A 501 3.23 -18.72 -5.00
C LYS A 501 2.47 -18.69 -3.67
N GLU A 502 3.13 -18.35 -2.56
CA GLU A 502 2.51 -18.25 -1.23
C GLU A 502 1.39 -17.19 -1.22
N LEU A 503 1.64 -16.03 -1.81
CA LEU A 503 0.63 -14.97 -1.92
C LEU A 503 -0.54 -15.37 -2.83
N SER A 504 -0.29 -16.03 -3.96
CA SER A 504 -1.33 -16.55 -4.85
C SER A 504 -2.23 -17.58 -4.16
N LEU A 505 -1.64 -18.52 -3.42
CA LEU A 505 -2.41 -19.50 -2.64
C LEU A 505 -3.22 -18.85 -1.52
N LYS A 506 -2.65 -17.84 -0.85
CA LYS A 506 -3.36 -17.07 0.17
C LYS A 506 -4.55 -16.30 -0.42
N LEU A 507 -4.39 -15.74 -1.61
CA LEU A 507 -5.45 -15.06 -2.36
C LEU A 507 -6.58 -16.04 -2.72
N ILE A 508 -6.24 -17.21 -3.27
CA ILE A 508 -7.22 -18.25 -3.60
C ILE A 508 -7.97 -18.72 -2.35
N LYS A 509 -7.28 -18.86 -1.22
CA LYS A 509 -7.92 -19.17 0.07
C LYS A 509 -8.94 -18.12 0.47
N TYR A 510 -8.65 -16.83 0.27
CA TYR A 510 -9.61 -15.76 0.59
C TYR A 510 -10.82 -15.80 -0.32
N VAL A 511 -10.64 -16.07 -1.62
CA VAL A 511 -11.74 -16.28 -2.57
C VAL A 511 -12.61 -17.47 -2.16
N ASN A 512 -12.01 -18.57 -1.72
CA ASN A 512 -12.75 -19.73 -1.25
C ASN A 512 -13.59 -19.43 0.00
N ILE A 513 -13.03 -18.70 0.97
CA ILE A 513 -13.76 -18.28 2.18
C ILE A 513 -14.90 -17.32 1.80
N LEU A 514 -14.64 -16.36 0.91
CA LEU A 514 -15.67 -15.46 0.40
C LEU A 514 -16.84 -16.25 -0.22
N ALA A 515 -16.54 -17.21 -1.09
CA ALA A 515 -17.57 -18.06 -1.69
C ALA A 515 -18.37 -18.85 -0.64
N GLU A 516 -17.70 -19.38 0.38
CA GLU A 516 -18.34 -20.11 1.49
C GLU A 516 -19.29 -19.22 2.31
N ASP A 517 -18.87 -18.00 2.65
CA ASP A 517 -19.70 -17.04 3.42
C ASP A 517 -20.93 -16.59 2.64
N LEU A 518 -20.80 -16.43 1.32
CA LEU A 518 -21.90 -16.09 0.43
C LEU A 518 -22.93 -17.23 0.31
N ILE A 519 -22.51 -18.49 0.47
CA ILE A 519 -23.40 -19.66 0.46
C ILE A 519 -24.15 -19.81 1.80
N LYS A 520 -23.48 -19.59 2.94
CA LYS A 520 -24.02 -19.94 4.28
C LYS A 520 -25.07 -18.98 4.86
N ASN A 521 -25.08 -17.71 4.48
CA ASN A 521 -26.20 -16.73 4.56
C ASN A 521 -25.62 -15.31 4.43
N PRO A 522 -25.77 -14.62 3.28
CA PRO A 522 -25.07 -13.37 3.02
C PRO A 522 -25.47 -12.21 3.97
N SER A 523 -26.73 -12.17 4.43
CA SER A 523 -27.22 -11.12 5.33
C SER A 523 -26.68 -11.20 6.75
N LYS A 524 -26.20 -12.37 7.20
CA LYS A 524 -25.57 -12.54 8.53
C LYS A 524 -24.06 -12.29 8.50
N ASN A 525 -23.45 -12.36 7.32
CA ASN A 525 -22.00 -12.29 7.12
C ASN A 525 -21.56 -11.04 6.33
N GLU A 526 -22.40 -10.00 6.27
CA GLU A 526 -22.14 -8.77 5.50
C GLU A 526 -20.77 -8.14 5.85
N GLU A 527 -20.46 -8.04 7.15
CA GLU A 527 -19.16 -7.53 7.62
C GLU A 527 -17.99 -8.38 7.12
N GLU A 528 -18.13 -9.71 7.15
CA GLU A 528 -17.08 -10.64 6.72
C GLU A 528 -16.84 -10.56 5.21
N ILE A 529 -17.92 -10.47 4.43
CA ILE A 529 -17.87 -10.27 2.98
C ILE A 529 -17.09 -8.99 2.67
N ILE A 530 -17.45 -7.86 3.28
CA ILE A 530 -16.77 -6.59 3.06
C ILE A 530 -15.28 -6.67 3.44
N ASN A 531 -14.97 -7.32 4.56
CA ASN A 531 -13.60 -7.51 5.02
C ASN A 531 -12.78 -8.31 4.00
N LEU A 532 -13.33 -9.41 3.50
CA LEU A 532 -12.69 -10.25 2.51
C LEU A 532 -12.50 -9.50 1.19
N THR A 533 -13.49 -8.74 0.72
CA THR A 533 -13.39 -7.92 -0.50
C THR A 533 -12.21 -6.95 -0.42
N ILE A 534 -12.11 -6.19 0.68
CA ILE A 534 -11.00 -5.25 0.90
C ILE A 534 -9.66 -6.00 0.96
N HIS A 535 -9.61 -7.11 1.70
CA HIS A 535 -8.38 -7.89 1.87
C HIS A 535 -7.89 -8.53 0.56
N ILE A 536 -8.82 -9.00 -0.28
CA ILE A 536 -8.51 -9.55 -1.60
C ILE A 536 -7.99 -8.43 -2.50
N LYS A 537 -8.66 -7.28 -2.60
CA LYS A 537 -8.18 -6.15 -3.41
C LYS A 537 -6.77 -5.70 -3.03
N LEU A 538 -6.50 -5.57 -1.73
CA LEU A 538 -5.16 -5.22 -1.23
C LEU A 538 -4.12 -6.32 -1.48
N MET A 539 -4.53 -7.59 -1.49
CA MET A 539 -3.65 -8.71 -1.80
C MET A 539 -3.34 -8.79 -3.29
N CYS A 540 -4.31 -8.52 -4.16
CA CYS A 540 -4.13 -8.36 -5.60
C CYS A 540 -3.11 -7.25 -5.87
N ASN A 541 -3.29 -6.06 -5.30
CA ASN A 541 -2.30 -4.98 -5.46
C ASN A 541 -0.91 -5.37 -4.94
N LYS A 542 -0.84 -6.07 -3.80
CA LYS A 542 0.44 -6.57 -3.27
C LYS A 542 1.10 -7.54 -4.25
N LEU A 543 0.35 -8.47 -4.84
CA LEU A 543 0.84 -9.40 -5.86
C LEU A 543 1.30 -8.65 -7.12
N THR A 544 0.52 -7.69 -7.62
CA THR A 544 0.88 -6.83 -8.75
C THR A 544 2.23 -6.16 -8.52
N LEU A 545 2.42 -5.51 -7.37
CA LEU A 545 3.66 -4.82 -7.04
C LEU A 545 4.88 -5.75 -7.00
N ARG A 546 4.71 -7.02 -6.61
CA ARG A 546 5.79 -8.00 -6.59
C ARG A 546 6.05 -8.60 -7.98
N ASN A 547 4.99 -8.79 -8.77
CA ASN A 547 5.10 -9.34 -10.11
C ASN A 547 5.74 -8.36 -11.11
N ILE A 548 5.91 -7.08 -10.79
CA ILE A 548 6.65 -6.11 -11.63
C ILE A 548 8.06 -6.61 -11.97
N GLN A 549 8.74 -7.26 -11.02
CA GLN A 549 10.12 -7.73 -11.21
C GLN A 549 10.18 -8.97 -12.09
N LYS A 550 9.22 -9.88 -11.95
CA LYS A 550 9.20 -11.18 -12.64
C LYS A 550 8.47 -11.17 -13.98
N LYS A 551 7.44 -10.31 -14.11
CA LYS A 551 6.55 -10.22 -15.28
C LYS A 551 5.87 -11.55 -15.64
N ASP A 552 5.45 -12.30 -14.62
CA ASP A 552 4.79 -13.60 -14.77
C ASP A 552 3.36 -13.40 -15.29
N LYS A 553 3.02 -14.01 -16.44
CA LYS A 553 1.72 -13.83 -17.10
C LYS A 553 0.58 -14.52 -16.34
N ASP A 554 0.85 -15.68 -15.75
CA ASP A 554 -0.18 -16.46 -15.04
C ASP A 554 -0.61 -15.75 -13.76
N ILE A 555 0.32 -15.08 -13.09
CA ILE A 555 0.01 -14.25 -11.92
C ILE A 555 -0.88 -13.05 -12.32
N ASN A 556 -0.59 -12.40 -13.45
CA ASN A 556 -1.45 -11.32 -13.94
C ASN A 556 -2.86 -11.83 -14.28
N ARG A 557 -2.97 -13.03 -14.87
CA ARG A 557 -4.26 -13.68 -15.15
C ARG A 557 -5.00 -14.00 -13.85
N LEU A 558 -4.34 -14.55 -12.85
CA LEU A 558 -4.92 -14.80 -11.52
C LEU A 558 -5.46 -13.51 -10.90
N ILE A 559 -4.66 -12.44 -10.88
CA ILE A 559 -5.07 -11.14 -10.31
C ILE A 559 -6.34 -10.65 -11.01
N LEU A 560 -6.36 -10.61 -12.34
CA LEU A 560 -7.52 -10.18 -13.10
C LEU A 560 -8.77 -11.02 -12.79
N LEU A 561 -8.66 -12.34 -12.82
CA LEU A 561 -9.79 -13.24 -12.56
C LEU A 561 -10.34 -13.07 -11.15
N THR A 562 -9.47 -12.94 -10.15
CA THR A 562 -9.88 -12.75 -8.75
C THR A 562 -10.47 -11.36 -8.50
N GLU A 563 -9.94 -10.30 -9.10
CA GLU A 563 -10.55 -8.96 -9.03
C GLU A 563 -11.95 -8.97 -9.64
N ASN A 564 -12.10 -9.54 -10.84
CA ASN A 564 -13.39 -9.66 -11.52
C ASN A 564 -14.41 -10.41 -10.65
N LEU A 565 -14.03 -11.61 -10.21
CA LEU A 565 -14.90 -12.48 -9.44
C LEU A 565 -15.31 -11.84 -8.12
N THR A 566 -14.37 -11.23 -7.40
CA THR A 566 -14.65 -10.67 -6.06
C THR A 566 -15.51 -9.42 -6.14
N ALA A 567 -15.29 -8.56 -7.14
CA ALA A 567 -16.12 -7.39 -7.36
C ALA A 567 -17.56 -7.80 -7.71
N SER A 568 -17.75 -8.71 -8.68
CA SER A 568 -19.09 -9.16 -9.07
C SER A 568 -19.83 -9.88 -7.95
N LEU A 569 -19.16 -10.79 -7.23
CA LEU A 569 -19.77 -11.46 -6.08
C LEU A 569 -20.20 -10.45 -5.02
N SER A 570 -19.29 -9.56 -4.59
CA SER A 570 -19.59 -8.60 -3.53
C SER A 570 -20.70 -7.63 -3.95
N TYR A 571 -20.63 -7.09 -5.17
CA TYR A 571 -21.62 -6.17 -5.72
C TYR A 571 -23.03 -6.80 -5.74
N TYR A 572 -23.20 -7.95 -6.37
CA TYR A 572 -24.51 -8.58 -6.48
C TYR A 572 -25.03 -9.20 -5.18
N THR A 573 -24.20 -9.51 -4.18
CA THR A 573 -24.73 -9.89 -2.86
C THR A 573 -25.10 -8.70 -1.98
N LEU A 574 -24.26 -7.66 -1.95
CA LEU A 574 -24.42 -6.56 -0.99
C LEU A 574 -25.42 -5.52 -1.50
N LEU A 575 -25.48 -5.30 -2.82
CA LEU A 575 -26.24 -4.19 -3.40
C LEU A 575 -27.46 -4.64 -4.22
N LYS A 576 -27.58 -5.92 -4.61
CA LYS A 576 -28.72 -6.35 -5.47
C LYS A 576 -30.08 -6.02 -4.90
N LYS A 577 -30.32 -6.32 -3.62
CA LYS A 577 -31.62 -6.07 -2.98
C LYS A 577 -31.86 -4.58 -2.80
N ASP A 578 -30.85 -3.85 -2.33
CA ASP A 578 -30.93 -2.43 -2.04
C ASP A 578 -31.13 -1.58 -3.30
N LEU A 579 -30.52 -1.99 -4.41
CA LEU A 579 -30.55 -1.25 -5.68
C LEU A 579 -31.56 -1.78 -6.69
N GLY A 580 -32.22 -2.91 -6.43
CA GLY A 580 -33.16 -3.52 -7.37
C GLY A 580 -32.52 -4.09 -8.63
N LEU A 581 -31.30 -4.63 -8.53
CA LEU A 581 -30.57 -5.15 -9.70
C LEU A 581 -31.22 -6.39 -10.29
N VAL A 582 -31.18 -6.49 -11.63
CA VAL A 582 -31.78 -7.61 -12.36
C VAL A 582 -30.83 -8.79 -12.40
N CYS A 583 -29.56 -8.56 -12.77
CA CYS A 583 -28.54 -9.61 -12.75
C CYS A 583 -28.23 -10.06 -11.31
N GLY A 584 -27.68 -11.26 -11.16
CA GLY A 584 -27.25 -11.76 -9.86
C GLY A 584 -26.32 -12.95 -9.97
N ILE A 585 -26.08 -13.59 -8.83
CA ILE A 585 -25.13 -14.69 -8.74
C ILE A 585 -25.86 -16.02 -9.00
N ASN A 586 -25.27 -16.84 -9.88
CA ASN A 586 -25.65 -18.23 -10.04
C ASN A 586 -25.18 -19.05 -8.83
N LYS A 587 -26.12 -19.41 -7.96
CA LYS A 587 -25.82 -20.14 -6.72
C LYS A 587 -25.19 -21.52 -6.98
N ASP A 588 -25.64 -22.23 -8.02
CA ASP A 588 -25.15 -23.59 -8.31
C ASP A 588 -23.71 -23.57 -8.82
N GLU A 589 -23.38 -22.62 -9.71
CA GLU A 589 -22.00 -22.40 -10.16
C GLU A 589 -21.11 -21.91 -9.01
N LEU A 590 -21.62 -21.10 -8.09
CA LEU A 590 -20.87 -20.67 -6.90
C LEU A 590 -20.53 -21.84 -5.97
N ILE A 591 -21.49 -22.74 -5.71
CA ILE A 591 -21.27 -23.96 -4.90
C ILE A 591 -20.25 -24.88 -5.60
N LYS A 592 -20.35 -25.03 -6.92
CA LYS A 592 -19.41 -25.82 -7.72
C LYS A 592 -18.01 -25.22 -7.72
N LEU A 593 -17.87 -23.90 -7.78
CA LEU A 593 -16.59 -23.23 -7.66
C LEU A 593 -15.99 -23.45 -6.26
N GLN A 594 -16.76 -23.21 -5.21
CA GLN A 594 -16.30 -23.32 -3.82
C GLN A 594 -15.78 -24.73 -3.53
N SER A 595 -16.54 -25.76 -3.90
CA SER A 595 -16.12 -27.16 -3.71
C SER A 595 -14.82 -27.51 -4.44
N LYS A 596 -14.66 -27.06 -5.70
CA LYS A 596 -13.45 -27.29 -6.49
C LYS A 596 -12.24 -26.50 -5.96
N LEU A 597 -12.43 -25.27 -5.48
CA LEU A 597 -11.36 -24.49 -4.85
C LEU A 597 -10.91 -25.14 -3.53
N GLN A 598 -11.86 -25.58 -2.72
CA GLN A 598 -11.58 -26.28 -1.46
C GLN A 598 -10.79 -27.57 -1.71
N TYR A 599 -11.19 -28.37 -2.70
CA TYR A 599 -10.43 -29.55 -3.14
C TYR A 599 -9.02 -29.18 -3.60
N SER A 600 -8.90 -28.17 -4.48
CA SER A 600 -7.61 -27.75 -5.04
C SER A 600 -6.61 -27.28 -3.97
N LEU A 601 -7.11 -26.58 -2.94
CA LEU A 601 -6.31 -26.14 -1.80
C LEU A 601 -5.87 -27.32 -0.91
N LYS A 602 -6.75 -28.32 -0.73
CA LYS A 602 -6.46 -29.51 0.09
C LYS A 602 -5.42 -30.42 -0.57
N GLU A 603 -5.61 -30.71 -1.86
CA GLU A 603 -4.73 -31.61 -2.63
C GLU A 603 -3.49 -30.91 -3.20
N LYS A 604 -3.29 -29.62 -2.92
CA LYS A 604 -2.14 -28.81 -3.39
C LYS A 604 -1.95 -28.87 -4.91
N VAL A 605 -3.08 -28.79 -5.63
CA VAL A 605 -3.12 -28.79 -7.10
C VAL A 605 -2.24 -27.66 -7.66
N PRO A 606 -1.57 -27.85 -8.83
CA PRO A 606 -0.79 -26.81 -9.46
C PRO A 606 -1.57 -25.50 -9.66
N LEU A 607 -0.88 -24.37 -9.45
CA LEU A 607 -1.52 -23.04 -9.51
C LEU A 607 -2.19 -22.76 -10.85
N ILE A 608 -1.58 -23.24 -11.95
CA ILE A 608 -2.11 -23.05 -13.30
C ILE A 608 -3.49 -23.70 -13.50
N ASP A 609 -3.73 -24.85 -12.88
CA ASP A 609 -5.00 -25.56 -12.98
C ASP A 609 -6.10 -24.81 -12.20
N ILE A 610 -5.74 -24.20 -11.07
CA ILE A 610 -6.65 -23.33 -10.32
C ILE A 610 -6.99 -22.07 -11.13
N ILE A 611 -6.02 -21.50 -11.84
CA ILE A 611 -6.25 -20.34 -12.73
C ILE A 611 -7.20 -20.73 -13.86
N ASN A 612 -6.99 -21.89 -14.49
CA ASN A 612 -7.86 -22.39 -15.55
C ASN A 612 -9.28 -22.67 -15.04
N LEU A 613 -9.41 -23.22 -13.83
CA LEU A 613 -10.69 -23.38 -13.15
C LEU A 613 -11.41 -22.05 -12.98
N LEU A 614 -10.74 -21.05 -12.40
CA LEU A 614 -11.30 -19.71 -12.21
C LEU A 614 -11.78 -19.14 -13.55
N ASP A 615 -10.93 -19.15 -14.58
CA ASP A 615 -11.26 -18.62 -15.91
C ASP A 615 -12.52 -19.27 -16.52
N SER A 616 -12.66 -20.59 -16.38
CA SER A 616 -13.84 -21.32 -16.87
C SER A 616 -15.14 -20.99 -16.14
N THR A 617 -15.06 -20.39 -14.94
CA THR A 617 -16.21 -20.12 -14.06
C THR A 617 -16.62 -18.66 -13.99
N VAL A 618 -15.71 -17.70 -14.23
CA VAL A 618 -16.03 -16.26 -14.09
C VAL A 618 -17.24 -15.86 -14.93
N ASP A 619 -17.30 -16.31 -16.19
CA ASP A 619 -18.39 -15.97 -17.11
C ASP A 619 -19.71 -16.74 -16.81
N SER A 620 -19.67 -17.83 -16.04
CA SER A 620 -20.86 -18.61 -15.63
C SER A 620 -21.47 -18.23 -14.29
N LEU A 621 -20.72 -17.49 -13.46
CA LEU A 621 -21.17 -17.09 -12.12
C LEU A 621 -22.20 -15.97 -12.13
N ILE A 622 -22.26 -15.14 -13.18
CA ILE A 622 -23.24 -14.05 -13.28
C ILE A 622 -24.43 -14.54 -14.10
N ASN A 623 -25.57 -14.71 -13.43
CA ASN A 623 -26.87 -14.92 -14.06
C ASN A 623 -27.48 -13.56 -14.39
N CYS A 624 -27.42 -13.17 -15.66
CA CYS A 624 -28.28 -12.12 -16.20
C CYS A 624 -29.39 -12.82 -17.00
N PRO A 625 -30.69 -12.62 -16.63
CA PRO A 625 -31.80 -13.37 -17.20
C PRO A 625 -31.95 -13.23 -18.73
N TYR A 626 -31.26 -12.30 -19.39
CA TYR A 626 -31.35 -12.11 -20.84
C TYR A 626 -30.00 -12.05 -21.59
N SER A 627 -28.88 -12.48 -20.98
CA SER A 627 -27.57 -12.50 -21.67
C SER A 627 -27.19 -13.85 -22.30
N ARG A 628 -28.03 -14.90 -22.19
CA ARG A 628 -27.70 -16.24 -22.70
C ARG A 628 -28.82 -16.83 -23.57
N LYS A 629 -28.83 -16.42 -24.84
CA LYS A 629 -29.05 -17.29 -26.02
C LYS A 629 -28.72 -16.49 -27.29
N VAL A 630 -27.44 -16.25 -27.52
CA VAL A 630 -26.97 -16.10 -28.91
C VAL A 630 -26.40 -17.44 -29.32
N ILE A 631 -27.28 -18.40 -29.59
CA ILE A 631 -26.91 -19.60 -30.34
C ILE A 631 -27.08 -19.20 -31.80
N TYR A 632 -25.95 -18.98 -32.48
CA TYR A 632 -25.93 -18.82 -33.93
C TYR A 632 -26.41 -20.12 -34.56
N ASN A 633 -27.54 -20.11 -35.28
CA ASN A 633 -27.96 -21.22 -36.12
C ASN A 633 -27.41 -20.97 -37.55
N PRO A 634 -26.39 -21.73 -38.01
CA PRO A 634 -25.80 -21.53 -39.33
C PRO A 634 -26.78 -21.81 -40.48
N ALA A 635 -27.86 -22.55 -40.22
CA ALA A 635 -28.81 -22.97 -41.23
C ALA A 635 -29.88 -21.91 -41.58
N SER A 636 -30.07 -20.88 -40.74
CA SER A 636 -31.19 -19.92 -40.92
C SER A 636 -30.78 -18.49 -41.26
N ASN A 637 -29.48 -18.13 -41.32
CA ASN A 637 -29.00 -16.75 -41.54
C ASN A 637 -29.80 -15.69 -40.74
N GLY A 638 -30.19 -16.03 -39.52
CA GLY A 638 -31.03 -15.20 -38.66
C GLY A 638 -31.12 -15.77 -37.23
N PHE A 639 -31.18 -14.88 -36.24
CA PHE A 639 -31.32 -15.20 -34.81
C PHE A 639 -32.76 -15.68 -34.54
N ILE A 640 -32.91 -16.78 -33.79
CA ILE A 640 -34.23 -17.22 -33.28
C ILE A 640 -34.38 -16.65 -31.87
N TYR A 641 -35.49 -15.96 -31.64
CA TYR A 641 -35.89 -15.32 -30.38
C TYR A 641 -36.06 -16.30 -29.21
#